data_AF-A0A969TSC6-F1
#
_entry.id   AF-A0A969TSC6-F1
#
_cell.length_a   1.000
_cell.length_b   1.000
_cell.length_c   1.000
_cell.angle_alpha   90.00
_cell.angle_beta   90.00
_cell.angle_gamma   90.00
#
_symmetry.space_group_name_H-M   'P 1'
#
loop_
_entity.id
_entity.type
_entity.pdbx_description
1 polymer ?
#
loop_
_entity_poly.entity_id
_entity_poly.type
_entity_poly.pdbx_seq_one_letter_code
_entity_poly.pdbx_strand_id
1 'polypeptide(L)'
;MTLKRREFLYFLGASAGAIALKACGQETFSMPFSPPNSDSVNKISFKPVRVPMPLALDDMAAAEQKSVYSTYEVVDDLSLPESFTYDLIAAWGDKIGNSRFGYNNDYLSFIATNPDEGFLTINFEYISGGTWMQTYPMVIGKSLPFEEVKAATKNAEDGIDAFALAENDPIKAKIIEISKEGLIDLGIGVISIRRNAEGKWERTYSKSDRRITGISGLEDGRYLKATGPAIAIFNKSDKKGYDDQLGDKIVGTFQNCAGGTTPWGTVLSAEENFQDQVSEPVMADGSSFAPADTPFIITDEDVNGHANVFGLAGNKYGWMVELDPANPDDYGTKHTWLGRYRHEAVAFRAVTGKPLAVYSGCDRRGGHLYKFVSQEAVGDIKDKTNSRLMEAGMLYGAKFNPDGTGRWIALNPDTTIDPALPSQVEGKDGKGTVSLPNPDRLAGGIVKATTDNEIAAFKEQFKTLGDLYEGDRNEKQGAILIDAHYAANAAGITCTARPEDTEVDRDGTLFIAFTSGTPDSDGGPDKQIFKGPNQETPYEFGWIMRLQEDNSDPSAITFRWTLFATGGEPAEGGLGFSNPDNLAIDRNGNIWMVTDMSTSSHNQAVASRVVKGEPVGEKELLGLFGNNSAWFIPTSGANAGKAYPFAISPMDTEICGLCFTEDEQTLFLAIQHPGEVGGMRQDMKTEVRQFDMRTTTGEGFMQQRTVPLGSNWPGKSASDPPRPAVVAIRRIDKQSIASN
;
A
#
# COMPACT_ATOMS: atom_id res chain seq x y z
N MET A 1 6.66 -54.41 18.32
CA MET A 1 7.49 -53.19 18.42
C MET A 1 7.99 -52.87 17.03
N THR A 2 7.71 -51.66 16.52
CA THR A 2 7.92 -51.28 15.13
C THR A 2 8.98 -50.18 15.05
N LEU A 3 10.19 -50.54 14.62
CA LEU A 3 11.30 -49.61 14.41
C LEU A 3 11.11 -48.82 13.11
N LYS A 4 11.51 -47.53 13.13
CA LYS A 4 11.22 -46.58 12.05
C LYS A 4 12.31 -46.59 10.96
N ARG A 5 11.88 -46.35 9.72
CA ARG A 5 12.62 -46.45 8.45
C ARG A 5 13.87 -45.55 8.29
N ARG A 6 14.24 -44.73 9.29
CA ARG A 6 15.26 -43.66 9.17
C ARG A 6 16.68 -44.10 9.55
N GLU A 7 16.85 -45.23 10.23
CA GLU A 7 18.16 -45.71 10.73
C GLU A 7 18.84 -46.73 9.79
N PHE A 8 18.14 -47.24 8.78
CA PHE A 8 18.64 -48.31 7.90
C PHE A 8 19.63 -47.85 6.81
N LEU A 9 19.63 -46.57 6.44
CA LEU A 9 20.37 -46.07 5.27
C LEU A 9 21.78 -45.54 5.56
N TYR A 10 22.25 -45.57 6.81
CA TYR A 10 23.59 -45.10 7.18
C TYR A 10 24.66 -46.21 7.28
N PHE A 11 24.31 -47.49 7.09
CA PHE A 11 25.19 -48.61 7.50
C PHE A 11 25.86 -49.44 6.38
N LEU A 12 25.63 -49.16 5.09
CA LEU A 12 26.24 -49.94 4.00
C LEU A 12 27.09 -49.09 3.05
N GLY A 13 28.33 -48.87 3.48
CA GLY A 13 29.41 -48.41 2.61
C GLY A 13 30.23 -49.58 2.01
N ALA A 14 30.92 -49.24 0.92
CA ALA A 14 32.28 -49.65 0.56
C ALA A 14 32.65 -51.12 0.19
N SER A 15 33.16 -51.24 -1.05
CA SER A 15 34.49 -51.81 -1.44
C SER A 15 34.73 -53.31 -1.69
N ALA A 16 35.17 -53.63 -2.93
CA ALA A 16 36.30 -54.50 -3.36
C ALA A 16 36.18 -54.79 -4.89
N GLY A 17 37.05 -54.29 -5.80
CA GLY A 17 38.33 -54.91 -6.28
C GLY A 17 38.26 -55.26 -7.80
N ALA A 18 39.32 -55.56 -8.58
CA ALA A 18 40.78 -55.35 -8.42
C ALA A 18 41.58 -55.55 -9.77
N ILE A 19 42.36 -54.52 -10.17
CA ILE A 19 43.69 -54.54 -10.87
C ILE A 19 43.93 -55.23 -12.26
N ALA A 20 44.23 -54.36 -13.26
CA ALA A 20 45.23 -54.40 -14.36
C ALA A 20 45.24 -55.39 -15.56
N LEU A 21 45.32 -54.81 -16.78
CA LEU A 21 46.35 -55.08 -17.80
C LEU A 21 46.46 -53.91 -18.83
N LYS A 22 47.63 -53.74 -19.48
CA LYS A 22 47.96 -52.65 -20.44
C LYS A 22 47.75 -53.08 -21.90
N ALA A 23 47.34 -52.15 -22.79
CA ALA A 23 48.18 -51.60 -23.88
C ALA A 23 47.41 -50.85 -25.01
N CYS A 24 47.94 -49.69 -25.40
CA CYS A 24 47.87 -48.98 -26.70
C CYS A 24 46.52 -48.73 -27.42
N GLY A 25 46.18 -47.43 -27.56
CA GLY A 25 45.17 -46.92 -28.50
C GLY A 25 44.73 -45.50 -28.14
N GLN A 26 45.48 -44.47 -28.57
CA GLN A 26 45.12 -43.07 -28.31
C GLN A 26 44.05 -42.57 -29.29
N GLU A 27 42.84 -42.31 -28.79
CA GLU A 27 42.05 -41.16 -29.22
C GLU A 27 41.66 -40.34 -27.99
N THR A 28 41.99 -39.04 -28.00
CA THR A 28 41.84 -38.16 -26.84
C THR A 28 40.44 -37.56 -26.79
N PHE A 29 39.50 -38.23 -26.11
CA PHE A 29 38.30 -37.59 -25.61
C PHE A 29 38.65 -36.72 -24.39
N SER A 30 38.66 -35.40 -24.56
CA SER A 30 38.76 -34.44 -23.46
C SER A 30 37.40 -34.29 -22.76
N MET A 31 37.28 -34.81 -21.54
CA MET A 31 36.17 -34.48 -20.62
C MET A 31 36.61 -33.31 -19.73
N PRO A 32 36.09 -32.09 -19.93
CA PRO A 32 36.47 -30.93 -19.12
C PRO A 32 35.63 -30.89 -17.83
N PHE A 33 35.92 -31.79 -16.90
CA PHE A 33 35.50 -31.65 -15.51
C PHE A 33 36.70 -31.23 -14.64
N SER A 34 37.12 -29.99 -14.84
CA SER A 34 37.61 -29.22 -13.70
C SER A 34 36.44 -29.00 -12.74
N PRO A 35 36.65 -28.99 -11.42
CA PRO A 35 35.63 -28.45 -10.52
C PRO A 35 35.36 -27.00 -10.94
N PRO A 36 34.10 -26.53 -10.95
CA PRO A 36 33.85 -25.11 -11.14
C PRO A 36 34.56 -24.34 -10.02
N ASN A 37 35.29 -23.28 -10.38
CA ASN A 37 35.82 -22.35 -9.39
C ASN A 37 34.68 -21.87 -8.50
N SER A 38 34.95 -21.73 -7.20
CA SER A 38 34.04 -21.15 -6.21
C SER A 38 33.78 -19.65 -6.38
N ASP A 39 34.08 -19.10 -7.55
CA ASP A 39 34.06 -17.65 -7.84
C ASP A 39 32.74 -17.20 -8.49
N SER A 40 31.78 -18.09 -8.73
CA SER A 40 30.42 -17.75 -9.16
C SER A 40 29.49 -17.44 -7.97
N VAL A 41 30.00 -16.70 -6.96
CA VAL A 41 29.17 -16.12 -5.90
C VAL A 41 28.38 -14.96 -6.49
N ASN A 42 27.19 -15.30 -6.98
CA ASN A 42 25.99 -14.47 -7.16
C ASN A 42 26.15 -12.99 -6.77
N LYS A 43 26.50 -12.15 -7.75
CA LYS A 43 26.49 -10.69 -7.57
C LYS A 43 25.18 -10.13 -8.10
N ILE A 44 24.41 -9.53 -7.20
CA ILE A 44 23.42 -8.50 -7.56
C ILE A 44 24.16 -7.25 -8.03
N SER A 45 23.47 -6.37 -8.76
CA SER A 45 24.06 -5.22 -9.47
C SER A 45 24.64 -4.11 -8.58
N PHE A 46 24.44 -4.20 -7.26
CA PHE A 46 24.82 -3.22 -6.24
C PHE A 46 25.27 -3.89 -4.94
N LYS A 47 25.98 -3.14 -4.08
CA LYS A 47 26.29 -3.52 -2.70
C LYS A 47 25.13 -3.03 -1.80
N PRO A 48 24.42 -3.89 -1.07
CA PRO A 48 23.30 -3.47 -0.23
C PRO A 48 23.65 -2.36 0.76
N VAL A 49 22.66 -1.50 1.05
CA VAL A 49 22.76 -0.54 2.16
C VAL A 49 22.71 -1.27 3.50
N ARG A 50 23.44 -0.77 4.51
CA ARG A 50 23.45 -1.39 5.84
C ARG A 50 22.25 -0.90 6.65
N VAL A 51 21.26 -1.78 6.81
CA VAL A 51 20.15 -1.63 7.78
C VAL A 51 20.66 -1.78 9.22
N PRO A 52 19.89 -1.43 10.27
CA PRO A 52 20.34 -1.52 11.66
C PRO A 52 20.53 -2.95 12.21
N MET A 53 20.06 -3.97 11.50
CA MET A 53 20.00 -5.36 11.95
C MET A 53 20.97 -6.26 11.15
N PRO A 54 21.65 -7.25 11.77
CA PRO A 54 22.42 -8.24 11.03
C PRO A 54 21.54 -9.09 10.11
N LEU A 55 21.94 -9.28 8.85
CA LEU A 55 21.21 -10.06 7.87
C LEU A 55 21.92 -11.38 7.54
N ALA A 56 21.16 -12.40 7.17
CA ALA A 56 21.72 -13.68 6.74
C ALA A 56 22.56 -13.56 5.44
N LEU A 57 22.45 -12.44 4.73
CA LEU A 57 23.23 -12.09 3.54
C LEU A 57 24.66 -11.65 3.84
N ASP A 58 24.96 -11.22 5.07
CA ASP A 58 26.27 -10.66 5.42
C ASP A 58 27.38 -11.72 5.47
N ASP A 59 27.02 -13.01 5.61
CA ASP A 59 27.90 -14.17 5.83
C ASP A 59 28.93 -13.99 6.98
N MET A 60 28.60 -13.11 7.93
CA MET A 60 29.43 -12.78 9.09
C MET A 60 29.20 -13.77 10.24
N ALA A 61 30.27 -14.14 10.94
CA ALA A 61 30.16 -14.90 12.18
C ALA A 61 29.50 -14.06 13.29
N ALA A 62 28.81 -14.70 14.24
CA ALA A 62 28.09 -14.01 15.31
C ALA A 62 28.93 -12.98 16.09
N ALA A 63 30.21 -13.28 16.37
CA ALA A 63 31.12 -12.34 17.04
C ALA A 63 31.46 -11.11 16.19
N GLU A 64 31.52 -11.26 14.86
CA GLU A 64 31.74 -10.17 13.92
C GLU A 64 30.48 -9.30 13.78
N GLN A 65 29.30 -9.93 13.64
CA GLN A 65 28.02 -9.23 13.63
C GLN A 65 27.88 -8.33 14.88
N LYS A 66 28.13 -8.85 16.08
CA LYS A 66 28.09 -8.06 17.32
C LYS A 66 29.06 -6.88 17.31
N SER A 67 30.22 -7.02 16.69
CA SER A 67 31.19 -5.93 16.55
C SER A 67 30.68 -4.86 15.57
N VAL A 68 30.28 -5.26 14.36
CA VAL A 68 29.85 -4.39 13.26
C VAL A 68 28.56 -3.64 13.57
N TYR A 69 27.60 -4.29 14.24
CA TYR A 69 26.27 -3.75 14.55
C TYR A 69 26.15 -3.16 15.97
N SER A 70 27.22 -3.16 16.77
CA SER A 70 27.24 -2.54 18.11
C SER A 70 26.90 -1.05 18.12
N THR A 71 27.10 -0.36 17.00
CA THR A 71 26.75 1.06 16.81
C THR A 71 26.05 1.26 15.47
N TYR A 72 25.06 2.15 15.46
CA TYR A 72 24.36 2.56 14.24
C TYR A 72 24.04 4.06 14.29
N GLU A 73 24.04 4.71 13.14
CA GLU A 73 23.70 6.13 12.99
C GLU A 73 22.57 6.23 11.97
N VAL A 74 21.43 6.78 12.39
CA VAL A 74 20.28 7.02 11.53
C VAL A 74 20.51 8.33 10.79
N VAL A 75 20.34 8.30 9.48
CA VAL A 75 20.58 9.44 8.59
C VAL A 75 19.24 10.09 8.23
N ASP A 76 19.15 11.41 8.36
CA ASP A 76 18.01 12.21 7.90
C ASP A 76 18.17 12.55 6.39
N ASP A 77 18.36 11.51 5.59
CA ASP A 77 18.56 11.58 4.14
C ASP A 77 18.30 10.21 3.49
N LEU A 78 17.89 10.23 2.22
CA LEU A 78 17.71 9.02 1.42
C LEU A 78 19.08 8.37 1.19
N SER A 79 19.31 7.26 1.88
CA SER A 79 20.55 6.50 1.84
C SER A 79 20.50 5.45 0.73
N LEU A 80 21.50 5.46 -0.16
CA LEU A 80 21.57 4.61 -1.37
C LEU A 80 22.91 3.85 -1.45
N PRO A 81 23.05 2.83 -2.32
CA PRO A 81 24.33 2.17 -2.56
C PRO A 81 25.34 3.13 -3.20
N GLU A 82 26.63 2.93 -2.93
CA GLU A 82 27.72 3.85 -3.34
C GLU A 82 27.79 4.17 -4.85
N SER A 83 27.24 3.31 -5.72
CA SER A 83 27.18 3.50 -7.18
C SER A 83 25.95 4.28 -7.68
N PHE A 84 25.09 4.76 -6.77
CA PHE A 84 23.81 5.42 -7.07
C PHE A 84 23.80 6.86 -6.58
N THR A 85 22.88 7.64 -7.15
CA THR A 85 22.59 9.02 -6.75
C THR A 85 21.12 9.30 -7.05
N TYR A 86 20.58 10.39 -6.49
CA TYR A 86 19.22 10.82 -6.77
C TYR A 86 19.16 12.30 -7.16
N ASP A 87 18.16 12.62 -7.98
CA ASP A 87 17.81 14.00 -8.36
C ASP A 87 16.41 14.33 -7.79
N LEU A 88 16.30 15.44 -7.05
CA LEU A 88 15.01 15.95 -6.58
C LEU A 88 14.18 16.48 -7.76
N ILE A 89 12.95 16.01 -7.92
CA ILE A 89 12.06 16.35 -9.04
C ILE A 89 11.09 17.47 -8.67
N ALA A 90 10.42 17.34 -7.54
CA ALA A 90 9.53 18.35 -6.96
C ALA A 90 9.20 17.98 -5.50
N ALA A 91 8.88 18.97 -4.68
CA ALA A 91 8.48 18.83 -3.29
C ALA A 91 7.24 19.68 -2.96
N TRP A 92 6.53 19.37 -1.87
CA TRP A 92 5.33 20.08 -1.40
C TRP A 92 5.49 21.60 -1.47
N GLY A 93 4.49 22.28 -2.05
CA GLY A 93 4.50 23.72 -2.30
C GLY A 93 5.11 24.15 -3.63
N ASP A 94 5.88 23.30 -4.33
CA ASP A 94 6.40 23.62 -5.67
C ASP A 94 5.25 23.78 -6.68
N LYS A 95 5.40 24.64 -7.68
CA LYS A 95 4.30 24.93 -8.63
C LYS A 95 3.90 23.72 -9.50
N ILE A 96 2.60 23.48 -9.63
CA ILE A 96 1.99 22.59 -10.64
C ILE A 96 0.81 23.33 -11.30
N GLY A 97 0.96 23.71 -12.56
CA GLY A 97 -0.09 24.41 -13.31
C GLY A 97 -0.50 25.74 -12.65
N ASN A 98 -1.76 25.83 -12.24
CA ASN A 98 -2.34 26.95 -11.47
C ASN A 98 -2.41 26.68 -9.94
N SER A 99 -1.85 25.56 -9.48
CA SER A 99 -1.82 25.11 -8.09
C SER A 99 -0.38 24.72 -7.70
N ARG A 100 -0.24 23.89 -6.67
CA ARG A 100 1.03 23.40 -6.10
C ARG A 100 1.09 21.88 -6.07
N PHE A 101 2.30 21.36 -5.91
CA PHE A 101 2.61 19.99 -5.50
C PHE A 101 2.03 19.80 -4.10
N GLY A 102 1.23 18.74 -3.95
CA GLY A 102 0.46 18.45 -2.74
C GLY A 102 1.32 17.99 -1.57
N TYR A 103 0.66 17.64 -0.48
CA TYR A 103 1.31 17.03 0.69
C TYR A 103 1.30 15.50 0.55
N ASN A 104 2.18 14.81 1.28
CA ASN A 104 2.30 13.35 1.29
C ASN A 104 2.13 12.73 -0.09
N ASN A 105 3.12 12.98 -0.96
CA ASN A 105 3.13 12.39 -2.28
C ASN A 105 3.23 10.88 -2.20
N ASP A 106 2.36 10.19 -2.92
CA ASP A 106 2.33 8.74 -2.97
C ASP A 106 2.59 8.23 -4.40
N TYR A 107 1.82 7.25 -4.86
CA TYR A 107 2.07 6.48 -6.06
C TYR A 107 2.41 7.31 -7.30
N LEU A 108 3.43 6.80 -8.00
CA LEU A 108 4.04 7.41 -9.16
C LEU A 108 3.76 6.55 -10.39
N SER A 109 3.30 7.20 -11.46
CA SER A 109 3.17 6.57 -12.78
C SER A 109 3.85 7.42 -13.83
N PHE A 110 4.88 6.87 -14.48
CA PHE A 110 5.59 7.53 -15.57
C PHE A 110 5.07 7.07 -16.93
N ILE A 111 4.34 7.95 -17.61
CA ILE A 111 3.87 7.75 -18.99
C ILE A 111 4.83 8.46 -19.95
N ALA A 112 5.71 7.68 -20.57
CA ALA A 112 6.66 8.18 -21.57
C ALA A 112 5.94 8.75 -22.81
N THR A 113 6.36 9.94 -23.22
CA THR A 113 5.98 10.57 -24.50
C THR A 113 7.10 10.49 -25.54
N ASN A 114 8.35 10.45 -25.08
CA ASN A 114 9.57 10.15 -25.83
C ASN A 114 10.52 9.33 -24.90
N PRO A 115 11.61 8.72 -25.40
CA PRO A 115 12.53 7.92 -24.58
C PRO A 115 13.16 8.63 -23.36
N ASP A 116 13.18 9.96 -23.37
CA ASP A 116 13.75 10.82 -22.33
C ASP A 116 12.75 11.88 -21.84
N GLU A 117 11.44 11.72 -22.07
CA GLU A 117 10.43 12.74 -21.74
C GLU A 117 9.07 12.11 -21.50
N GLY A 118 8.32 12.58 -20.50
CA GLY A 118 6.98 12.06 -20.23
C GLY A 118 6.22 12.84 -19.19
N PHE A 119 5.05 12.30 -18.85
CA PHE A 119 4.27 12.75 -17.71
C PHE A 119 4.55 11.83 -16.52
N LEU A 120 4.77 12.43 -15.35
CA LEU A 120 4.70 11.72 -14.08
C LEU A 120 3.37 12.10 -13.41
N THR A 121 2.49 11.13 -13.24
CA THR A 121 1.32 11.24 -12.36
C THR A 121 1.79 10.92 -10.95
N ILE A 122 1.33 11.71 -9.98
CA ILE A 122 1.68 11.64 -8.56
C ILE A 122 0.40 11.72 -7.76
N ASN A 123 0.17 10.79 -6.85
CA ASN A 123 -0.91 10.89 -5.87
C ASN A 123 -0.47 11.76 -4.67
N PHE A 124 -1.43 12.31 -3.95
CA PHE A 124 -1.24 13.10 -2.74
C PHE A 124 -2.28 12.65 -1.72
N GLU A 125 -1.83 11.92 -0.72
CA GLU A 125 -2.71 11.09 0.08
C GLU A 125 -3.44 11.92 1.15
N TYR A 126 -2.73 12.30 2.21
CA TYR A 126 -3.25 12.99 3.40
C TYR A 126 -2.40 14.22 3.79
N ILE A 127 -2.69 14.82 4.96
CA ILE A 127 -1.81 15.79 5.61
C ILE A 127 -1.41 15.31 7.01
N SER A 128 -0.11 15.31 7.30
CA SER A 128 0.39 15.07 8.67
C SER A 128 0.10 16.30 9.53
N GLY A 129 -1.10 16.37 10.13
CA GLY A 129 -1.73 17.60 10.61
C GLY A 129 -0.82 18.55 11.39
N GLY A 130 -0.14 18.08 12.43
CA GLY A 130 0.77 18.88 13.27
C GLY A 130 1.95 19.46 12.50
N THR A 131 2.65 18.63 11.71
CA THR A 131 3.81 19.05 10.90
C THR A 131 3.39 19.95 9.74
N TRP A 132 2.25 19.67 9.11
CA TRP A 132 1.64 20.53 8.10
C TRP A 132 1.30 21.90 8.69
N MET A 133 0.57 21.97 9.81
CA MET A 133 0.25 23.25 10.49
C MET A 133 1.51 24.02 10.92
N GLN A 134 2.53 23.33 11.44
CA GLN A 134 3.81 23.91 11.85
C GLN A 134 4.55 24.58 10.69
N THR A 135 4.57 23.94 9.51
CA THR A 135 5.45 24.31 8.39
C THR A 135 4.74 25.01 7.24
N TYR A 136 3.41 24.95 7.16
CA TYR A 136 2.59 25.56 6.10
C TYR A 136 2.92 27.05 5.87
N PRO A 137 3.07 27.91 6.89
CA PRO A 137 3.45 29.31 6.66
C PRO A 137 4.87 29.48 6.08
N MET A 138 5.77 28.52 6.33
CA MET A 138 7.15 28.54 5.82
C MET A 138 7.22 28.07 4.36
N VAL A 139 6.43 27.06 4.00
CA VAL A 139 6.45 26.45 2.65
C VAL A 139 5.50 27.15 1.68
N ILE A 140 4.30 27.53 2.14
CA ILE A 140 3.26 28.15 1.29
C ILE A 140 3.34 29.68 1.33
N GLY A 141 3.91 30.28 2.37
CA GLY A 141 3.95 31.74 2.55
C GLY A 141 2.59 32.36 2.92
N LYS A 142 1.63 31.54 3.39
CA LYS A 142 0.30 31.95 3.85
C LYS A 142 0.10 31.47 5.29
N SER A 143 -0.54 32.28 6.14
CA SER A 143 -0.99 31.86 7.47
C SER A 143 -2.47 31.44 7.43
N LEU A 144 -2.85 30.47 8.26
CA LEU A 144 -4.24 29.99 8.40
C LEU A 144 -4.72 30.15 9.86
N PRO A 145 -6.03 30.25 10.10
CA PRO A 145 -6.59 30.60 11.40
C PRO A 145 -6.62 29.43 12.42
N PHE A 146 -5.61 28.56 12.43
CA PHE A 146 -5.56 27.34 13.25
C PHE A 146 -5.86 27.59 14.73
N GLU A 147 -5.13 28.51 15.37
CA GLU A 147 -5.30 28.84 16.79
C GLU A 147 -6.70 29.40 17.11
N GLU A 148 -7.28 30.17 16.19
CA GLU A 148 -8.62 30.73 16.39
C GLU A 148 -9.72 29.67 16.28
N VAL A 149 -9.53 28.66 15.44
CA VAL A 149 -10.45 27.53 15.33
C VAL A 149 -10.26 26.56 16.50
N LYS A 150 -9.03 26.19 16.87
CA LYS A 150 -8.71 25.38 18.07
C LYS A 150 -9.27 26.00 19.36
N ALA A 151 -9.18 27.33 19.50
CA ALA A 151 -9.75 28.03 20.64
C ALA A 151 -11.29 27.96 20.69
N ALA A 152 -11.95 27.91 19.53
CA ALA A 152 -13.40 27.77 19.41
C ALA A 152 -13.89 26.32 19.57
N THR A 153 -13.11 25.33 19.11
CA THR A 153 -13.42 23.90 19.17
C THR A 153 -13.11 23.25 20.53
N LYS A 154 -12.46 23.96 21.46
CA LYS A 154 -11.85 23.41 22.68
C LYS A 154 -12.75 22.53 23.60
N ASN A 155 -14.07 22.61 23.49
CA ASN A 155 -15.03 21.79 24.25
C ASN A 155 -15.82 20.79 23.37
N ALA A 156 -15.48 20.67 22.09
CA ALA A 156 -16.08 19.75 21.15
C ALA A 156 -15.25 18.46 21.11
N GLU A 157 -15.45 17.59 22.12
CA GLU A 157 -14.71 16.32 22.26
C GLU A 157 -14.86 15.43 21.02
N ASP A 158 -16.00 15.50 20.34
CA ASP A 158 -16.33 14.74 19.12
C ASP A 158 -16.12 15.54 17.81
N GLY A 159 -15.46 16.70 17.83
CA GLY A 159 -15.30 17.58 16.65
C GLY A 159 -16.51 18.47 16.34
N ILE A 160 -16.48 19.19 15.21
CA ILE A 160 -17.53 20.13 14.78
C ILE A 160 -18.21 19.67 13.49
N ASP A 161 -19.53 19.52 13.51
CA ASP A 161 -20.35 19.50 12.29
C ASP A 161 -20.44 20.92 11.70
N ALA A 162 -19.41 21.28 10.93
CA ALA A 162 -19.26 22.59 10.30
C ALA A 162 -20.28 22.80 9.17
N PHE A 163 -20.81 21.72 8.58
CA PHE A 163 -21.90 21.77 7.61
C PHE A 163 -23.16 22.44 8.19
N ALA A 164 -23.56 22.04 9.39
CA ALA A 164 -24.76 22.53 10.08
C ALA A 164 -24.60 23.93 10.70
N LEU A 165 -23.38 24.49 10.79
CA LEU A 165 -23.18 25.87 11.23
C LEU A 165 -23.87 26.85 10.27
N ALA A 166 -24.34 27.97 10.80
CA ALA A 166 -24.98 29.02 10.01
C ALA A 166 -23.98 29.65 9.01
N GLU A 167 -24.46 30.05 7.82
CA GLU A 167 -23.63 30.66 6.77
C GLU A 167 -22.90 31.94 7.19
N ASN A 168 -23.42 32.65 8.19
CA ASN A 168 -22.80 33.84 8.77
C ASN A 168 -21.97 33.56 10.03
N ASP A 169 -21.73 32.30 10.38
CA ASP A 169 -20.90 31.92 11.52
C ASP A 169 -19.40 32.18 11.20
N PRO A 170 -18.69 32.98 12.02
CA PRO A 170 -17.29 33.32 11.76
C PRO A 170 -16.33 32.14 11.94
N ILE A 171 -16.72 31.07 12.62
CA ILE A 171 -15.95 29.83 12.73
C ILE A 171 -16.15 28.97 11.47
N LYS A 172 -17.38 28.87 10.94
CA LYS A 172 -17.62 28.18 9.65
C LYS A 172 -16.73 28.74 8.53
N ALA A 173 -16.65 30.06 8.42
CA ALA A 173 -15.81 30.72 7.42
C ALA A 173 -14.31 30.36 7.55
N LYS A 174 -13.80 30.19 8.78
CA LYS A 174 -12.41 29.80 9.05
C LYS A 174 -12.16 28.31 8.79
N ILE A 175 -13.12 27.45 9.14
CA ILE A 175 -13.08 26.02 8.81
C ILE A 175 -13.09 25.84 7.28
N ILE A 176 -13.92 26.59 6.54
CA ILE A 176 -13.89 26.61 5.06
C ILE A 176 -12.49 26.96 4.55
N GLU A 177 -11.81 27.96 5.13
CA GLU A 177 -10.46 28.33 4.70
C GLU A 177 -9.43 27.21 4.95
N ILE A 178 -9.43 26.62 6.15
CA ILE A 178 -8.52 25.50 6.49
C ILE A 178 -8.81 24.30 5.58
N SER A 179 -10.08 23.91 5.44
CA SER A 179 -10.50 22.73 4.68
C SER A 179 -10.29 22.87 3.17
N LYS A 180 -10.38 24.07 2.60
CA LYS A 180 -9.94 24.30 1.21
C LYS A 180 -8.45 24.08 1.05
N GLU A 181 -7.63 24.60 1.94
CA GLU A 181 -6.17 24.51 1.82
C GLU A 181 -5.64 23.10 2.07
N GLY A 182 -6.25 22.36 3.02
CA GLY A 182 -6.02 20.92 3.19
C GLY A 182 -6.39 20.15 1.93
N LEU A 183 -7.64 20.22 1.46
CA LEU A 183 -8.08 19.48 0.26
C LEU A 183 -7.42 19.92 -1.06
N ILE A 184 -6.76 21.09 -1.11
CA ILE A 184 -5.87 21.48 -2.22
C ILE A 184 -4.57 20.68 -2.19
N ASP A 185 -4.09 20.31 -1.00
CA ASP A 185 -2.87 19.54 -0.84
C ASP A 185 -3.09 18.05 -1.10
N LEU A 186 -4.30 17.51 -0.89
CA LEU A 186 -4.71 16.14 -1.27
C LEU A 186 -5.15 16.05 -2.75
N GLY A 187 -5.14 14.85 -3.33
CA GLY A 187 -5.64 14.58 -4.68
C GLY A 187 -4.60 13.96 -5.61
N ILE A 188 -4.62 14.34 -6.89
CA ILE A 188 -3.69 13.85 -7.93
C ILE A 188 -2.98 15.05 -8.58
N GLY A 189 -1.72 14.88 -8.97
CA GLY A 189 -0.97 15.80 -9.82
C GLY A 189 -0.47 15.11 -11.08
N VAL A 190 -0.46 15.85 -12.19
CA VAL A 190 0.26 15.48 -13.41
C VAL A 190 1.34 16.51 -13.61
N ILE A 191 2.59 16.07 -13.77
CA ILE A 191 3.74 16.93 -14.07
C ILE A 191 4.45 16.44 -15.33
N SER A 192 5.08 17.36 -16.04
CA SER A 192 5.95 17.03 -17.18
C SER A 192 7.43 17.07 -16.78
N ILE A 193 8.16 16.02 -17.18
CA ILE A 193 9.58 15.83 -16.88
C ILE A 193 10.36 15.35 -18.10
N ARG A 194 11.66 15.65 -18.13
CA ARG A 194 12.61 15.11 -19.12
C ARG A 194 13.94 14.73 -18.50
N ARG A 195 14.65 13.79 -19.13
CA ARG A 195 16.05 13.45 -18.84
C ARG A 195 16.97 14.27 -19.74
N ASN A 196 17.95 14.95 -19.15
CA ASN A 196 18.96 15.70 -19.89
C ASN A 196 20.17 14.83 -20.30
N ALA A 197 21.12 15.39 -21.05
CA ALA A 197 22.28 14.65 -21.58
C ALA A 197 23.20 14.10 -20.47
N GLU A 198 23.22 14.75 -19.31
CA GLU A 198 23.92 14.32 -18.11
C GLU A 198 23.25 13.10 -17.46
N GLY A 199 22.01 12.78 -17.82
CA GLY A 199 21.20 11.68 -17.28
C GLY A 199 20.31 12.10 -16.10
N LYS A 200 20.26 13.39 -15.78
CA LYS A 200 19.42 13.95 -14.71
C LYS A 200 18.01 14.22 -15.22
N TRP A 201 17.01 13.90 -14.41
CA TRP A 201 15.62 14.29 -14.65
C TRP A 201 15.32 15.70 -14.13
N GLU A 202 14.52 16.46 -14.88
CA GLU A 202 14.13 17.84 -14.57
C GLU A 202 12.69 18.14 -15.02
N ARG A 203 12.01 19.05 -14.31
CA ARG A 203 10.67 19.55 -14.67
C ARG A 203 10.73 20.36 -15.96
N THR A 204 9.77 20.15 -16.87
CA THR A 204 9.63 20.97 -18.09
C THR A 204 8.51 22.02 -17.99
N TYR A 205 7.66 21.96 -16.95
CA TYR A 205 6.58 22.91 -16.65
C TYR A 205 5.65 23.16 -17.86
N SER A 206 5.26 22.08 -18.53
CA SER A 206 4.36 22.11 -19.67
C SER A 206 2.98 22.68 -19.31
N LYS A 207 2.21 23.03 -20.35
CA LYS A 207 0.79 23.41 -20.22
C LYS A 207 -0.12 22.27 -19.73
N SER A 208 0.35 21.03 -19.70
CA SER A 208 -0.40 19.86 -19.22
C SER A 208 -0.22 19.63 -17.71
N ASP A 209 0.72 20.33 -17.07
CA ASP A 209 0.93 20.27 -15.62
C ASP A 209 -0.33 20.77 -14.90
N ARG A 210 -0.99 19.90 -14.13
CA ARG A 210 -2.29 20.18 -13.49
C ARG A 210 -2.46 19.42 -12.19
N ARG A 211 -3.40 19.89 -11.36
CA ARG A 211 -3.88 19.20 -10.16
C ARG A 211 -5.35 18.83 -10.31
N ILE A 212 -5.70 17.64 -9.81
CA ILE A 212 -7.06 17.20 -9.52
C ILE A 212 -7.12 17.10 -7.99
N THR A 213 -7.49 18.20 -7.34
CA THR A 213 -7.56 18.32 -5.87
C THR A 213 -8.84 17.71 -5.27
N GLY A 214 -8.89 17.54 -3.95
CA GLY A 214 -10.08 17.16 -3.18
C GLY A 214 -11.28 18.11 -3.28
N ILE A 215 -11.13 19.29 -3.90
CA ILE A 215 -12.22 20.25 -4.20
C ILE A 215 -12.42 20.52 -5.70
N SER A 216 -11.89 19.68 -6.59
CA SER A 216 -12.13 19.83 -8.05
C SER A 216 -13.62 19.69 -8.37
N GLY A 217 -14.18 20.57 -9.19
CA GLY A 217 -15.62 20.61 -9.44
C GLY A 217 -16.41 21.49 -8.47
N LEU A 218 -15.91 21.81 -7.27
CA LEU A 218 -16.64 22.58 -6.26
C LEU A 218 -16.98 24.01 -6.74
N GLU A 219 -16.00 24.70 -7.32
CA GLU A 219 -16.13 26.10 -7.76
C GLU A 219 -15.92 26.30 -9.27
N ASP A 220 -15.30 25.33 -9.95
CA ASP A 220 -14.90 25.42 -11.36
C ASP A 220 -15.75 24.56 -12.31
N GLY A 221 -16.66 23.74 -11.77
CA GLY A 221 -17.53 22.83 -12.52
C GLY A 221 -16.81 21.64 -13.17
N ARG A 222 -15.52 21.42 -12.90
CA ARG A 222 -14.70 20.31 -13.40
C ARG A 222 -14.87 19.05 -12.53
N TYR A 223 -16.12 18.61 -12.41
CA TYR A 223 -16.50 17.42 -11.64
C TYR A 223 -15.84 16.15 -12.20
N LEU A 224 -15.50 15.23 -11.29
CA LEU A 224 -15.16 13.85 -11.66
C LEU A 224 -16.43 13.14 -12.17
N LYS A 225 -16.21 12.17 -13.06
CA LYS A 225 -17.25 11.29 -13.61
C LYS A 225 -17.30 9.98 -12.85
N ALA A 226 -18.36 9.20 -13.06
CA ALA A 226 -18.43 7.80 -12.68
C ALA A 226 -18.83 6.92 -13.88
N THR A 227 -18.54 5.62 -13.80
CA THR A 227 -19.08 4.57 -14.67
C THR A 227 -19.52 3.37 -13.81
N GLY A 228 -20.45 2.56 -14.31
CA GLY A 228 -20.91 1.34 -13.62
C GLY A 228 -22.16 1.52 -12.73
N PRO A 229 -22.57 0.48 -11.99
CA PRO A 229 -23.91 0.39 -11.40
C PRO A 229 -24.21 1.39 -10.27
N ALA A 230 -23.18 1.91 -9.57
CA ALA A 230 -23.41 2.83 -8.44
C ALA A 230 -24.01 4.18 -8.88
N ILE A 231 -23.90 4.55 -10.16
CA ILE A 231 -24.58 5.71 -10.77
C ILE A 231 -26.09 5.67 -10.52
N ALA A 232 -26.71 4.49 -10.52
CA ALA A 232 -28.13 4.34 -10.24
C ALA A 232 -28.50 4.86 -8.84
N ILE A 233 -27.62 4.69 -7.86
CA ILE A 233 -27.79 5.18 -6.49
C ILE A 233 -27.45 6.67 -6.40
N PHE A 234 -26.40 7.14 -7.08
CA PHE A 234 -26.04 8.56 -7.11
C PHE A 234 -27.18 9.43 -7.68
N ASN A 235 -27.80 8.97 -8.77
CA ASN A 235 -28.92 9.66 -9.43
C ASN A 235 -30.31 9.32 -8.84
N LYS A 236 -30.39 8.50 -7.79
CA LYS A 236 -31.67 8.14 -7.14
C LYS A 236 -32.31 9.37 -6.48
N SER A 237 -33.63 9.52 -6.65
CA SER A 237 -34.41 10.64 -6.10
C SER A 237 -35.03 10.38 -4.73
N ASP A 238 -35.18 9.11 -4.36
CA ASP A 238 -35.80 8.61 -3.13
C ASP A 238 -34.77 7.86 -2.27
N LYS A 239 -33.61 8.50 -2.07
CA LYS A 239 -32.55 8.02 -1.17
C LYS A 239 -33.07 7.92 0.27
N LYS A 240 -32.70 6.86 0.99
CA LYS A 240 -33.01 6.70 2.43
C LYS A 240 -32.16 7.59 3.33
N GLY A 241 -30.89 7.77 2.97
CA GLY A 241 -29.90 8.55 3.69
C GLY A 241 -29.75 9.96 3.14
N TYR A 242 -28.54 10.48 3.24
CA TYR A 242 -28.16 11.80 2.79
C TYR A 242 -28.08 11.91 1.25
N ASP A 243 -28.46 13.07 0.73
CA ASP A 243 -28.34 13.46 -0.68
C ASP A 243 -27.59 14.80 -0.78
N ASP A 244 -26.46 14.79 -1.49
CA ASP A 244 -25.71 16.02 -1.79
C ASP A 244 -26.34 16.85 -2.92
N GLN A 245 -27.40 16.34 -3.56
CA GLN A 245 -28.13 16.96 -4.68
C GLN A 245 -27.27 17.17 -5.94
N LEU A 246 -26.11 16.54 -6.04
CA LEU A 246 -25.22 16.63 -7.21
C LEU A 246 -25.48 15.54 -8.27
N GLY A 247 -26.26 14.51 -7.93
CA GLY A 247 -26.46 13.34 -8.79
C GLY A 247 -25.16 12.54 -8.94
N ASP A 248 -24.82 12.14 -10.15
CA ASP A 248 -23.56 11.47 -10.50
C ASP A 248 -22.32 12.38 -10.60
N LYS A 249 -22.47 13.69 -10.40
CA LYS A 249 -21.32 14.61 -10.30
C LYS A 249 -20.60 14.44 -8.98
N ILE A 250 -19.27 14.35 -9.03
CA ILE A 250 -18.41 14.11 -7.89
C ILE A 250 -17.43 15.28 -7.74
N VAL A 251 -17.27 15.78 -6.50
CA VAL A 251 -16.33 16.84 -6.16
C VAL A 251 -15.03 16.21 -5.69
N GLY A 252 -13.97 16.38 -6.48
CA GLY A 252 -12.62 15.99 -6.12
C GLY A 252 -12.38 14.50 -5.87
N THR A 253 -11.17 14.24 -5.39
CA THR A 253 -10.63 12.96 -4.94
C THR A 253 -9.57 13.27 -3.88
N PHE A 254 -9.48 12.45 -2.83
CA PHE A 254 -8.62 12.65 -1.66
C PHE A 254 -8.34 11.30 -0.99
N GLN A 255 -7.36 11.26 -0.07
CA GLN A 255 -6.83 9.99 0.48
C GLN A 255 -6.35 9.10 -0.67
N ASN A 256 -5.65 9.74 -1.61
CA ASN A 256 -5.11 9.12 -2.81
C ASN A 256 -3.80 8.42 -2.43
N CYS A 257 -3.89 7.14 -2.08
CA CYS A 257 -2.77 6.30 -1.69
C CYS A 257 -2.06 5.76 -2.93
N ALA A 258 -1.92 4.45 -3.09
CA ALA A 258 -1.29 3.88 -4.26
C ALA A 258 -2.17 3.89 -5.54
N GLY A 259 -1.95 2.97 -6.48
CA GLY A 259 -2.60 3.03 -7.78
C GLY A 259 -2.21 1.93 -8.76
N GLY A 260 -2.30 2.23 -10.06
CA GLY A 260 -1.86 1.32 -11.11
C GLY A 260 -1.84 1.96 -12.48
N THR A 261 -0.96 1.48 -13.35
CA THR A 261 -0.78 2.00 -14.72
C THR A 261 -1.40 1.05 -15.72
N THR A 262 -2.29 1.54 -16.59
CA THR A 262 -2.91 0.68 -17.60
C THR A 262 -1.94 0.38 -18.75
N PRO A 263 -2.05 -0.79 -19.40
CA PRO A 263 -1.27 -1.10 -20.61
C PRO A 263 -1.49 -0.15 -21.80
N TRP A 264 -2.52 0.70 -21.75
CA TRP A 264 -2.85 1.72 -22.76
C TRP A 264 -2.46 3.16 -22.36
N GLY A 265 -1.75 3.35 -21.23
CA GLY A 265 -1.15 4.63 -20.86
C GLY A 265 -2.14 5.64 -20.26
N THR A 266 -3.09 5.15 -19.48
CA THR A 266 -3.85 5.89 -18.46
C THR A 266 -3.39 5.44 -17.07
N VAL A 267 -3.74 6.20 -16.03
CA VAL A 267 -3.32 5.95 -14.65
C VAL A 267 -4.56 5.86 -13.78
N LEU A 268 -4.63 4.86 -12.90
CA LEU A 268 -5.62 4.79 -11.84
C LEU A 268 -4.96 5.19 -10.52
N SER A 269 -5.59 6.13 -9.82
CA SER A 269 -5.29 6.48 -8.43
C SER A 269 -6.32 5.83 -7.52
N ALA A 270 -5.89 5.35 -6.37
CA ALA A 270 -6.74 4.66 -5.41
C ALA A 270 -7.19 5.60 -4.29
N GLU A 271 -8.49 5.62 -3.98
CA GLU A 271 -8.99 6.28 -2.77
C GLU A 271 -9.00 5.25 -1.63
N GLU A 272 -8.13 5.46 -0.65
CA GLU A 272 -7.79 4.52 0.41
C GLU A 272 -8.49 4.94 1.71
N ASN A 273 -7.83 5.60 2.68
CA ASN A 273 -8.40 6.03 3.96
C ASN A 273 -9.43 7.20 3.87
N PHE A 274 -10.32 7.18 2.87
CA PHE A 274 -11.36 8.19 2.60
C PHE A 274 -12.32 8.45 3.77
N GLN A 275 -12.44 7.51 4.72
CA GLN A 275 -13.32 7.66 5.89
C GLN A 275 -12.94 8.83 6.81
N ASP A 276 -11.69 9.31 6.75
CA ASP A 276 -11.20 10.42 7.56
C ASP A 276 -11.77 11.77 7.11
N GLN A 277 -12.41 11.79 5.93
CA GLN A 277 -13.05 12.96 5.34
C GLN A 277 -14.58 12.82 5.23
N VAL A 278 -15.09 11.61 4.97
CA VAL A 278 -16.52 11.35 4.73
C VAL A 278 -16.98 9.98 5.25
N SER A 279 -18.27 9.84 5.61
CA SER A 279 -18.78 8.58 6.19
C SER A 279 -18.60 7.36 5.28
N GLU A 280 -17.93 6.32 5.78
CA GLU A 280 -17.78 5.04 5.08
C GLU A 280 -19.08 4.21 5.00
N PRO A 281 -19.79 3.94 6.11
CA PRO A 281 -21.00 3.12 6.08
C PRO A 281 -22.11 3.71 5.21
N VAL A 282 -23.08 2.88 4.81
CA VAL A 282 -24.21 3.30 3.97
C VAL A 282 -25.55 2.71 4.41
N MET A 283 -26.63 3.31 3.94
CA MET A 283 -27.99 2.79 4.06
C MET A 283 -28.19 1.56 3.15
N ALA A 284 -29.27 0.81 3.38
CA ALA A 284 -29.55 -0.42 2.62
C ALA A 284 -29.85 -0.22 1.11
N ASP A 285 -30.04 1.02 0.67
CA ASP A 285 -30.14 1.39 -0.76
C ASP A 285 -28.80 1.92 -1.32
N GLY A 286 -27.72 1.90 -0.55
CA GLY A 286 -26.40 2.44 -0.92
C GLY A 286 -26.26 3.96 -0.76
N SER A 287 -27.25 4.67 -0.21
CA SER A 287 -27.11 6.10 0.07
C SER A 287 -26.25 6.38 1.31
N SER A 288 -25.55 7.52 1.31
CA SER A 288 -24.61 7.94 2.36
C SER A 288 -25.32 8.23 3.69
N PHE A 289 -24.60 8.14 4.82
CA PHE A 289 -24.98 8.89 6.02
C PHE A 289 -24.68 10.39 5.87
N ALA A 290 -25.13 11.20 6.84
CA ALA A 290 -24.99 12.65 6.81
C ALA A 290 -23.53 13.11 7.10
N PRO A 291 -23.14 14.32 6.67
CA PRO A 291 -21.81 14.87 6.94
C PRO A 291 -21.44 14.93 8.44
N ALA A 292 -22.43 15.03 9.32
CA ALA A 292 -22.26 15.05 10.77
C ALA A 292 -21.59 13.78 11.35
N ASP A 293 -21.65 12.66 10.64
CA ASP A 293 -21.03 11.39 11.04
C ASP A 293 -19.50 11.39 10.83
N THR A 294 -18.97 12.39 10.11
CA THR A 294 -17.52 12.64 9.96
C THR A 294 -17.27 14.15 10.18
N PRO A 295 -17.26 14.62 11.44
CA PRO A 295 -17.12 16.03 11.76
C PRO A 295 -15.70 16.56 11.51
N PHE A 296 -15.57 17.88 11.40
CA PHE A 296 -14.26 18.55 11.29
C PHE A 296 -13.52 18.52 12.64
N ILE A 297 -12.25 18.10 12.63
CA ILE A 297 -11.40 17.95 13.81
C ILE A 297 -10.14 18.81 13.63
N ILE A 298 -9.66 19.43 14.72
CA ILE A 298 -8.36 20.10 14.77
C ILE A 298 -7.80 20.09 16.21
N THR A 299 -6.58 19.57 16.38
CA THR A 299 -5.80 19.55 17.63
C THR A 299 -4.43 20.18 17.42
N ASP A 300 -3.44 19.97 18.30
CA ASP A 300 -2.05 20.39 18.03
C ASP A 300 -1.32 19.39 17.11
N GLU A 301 -1.81 18.15 17.04
CA GLU A 301 -1.25 17.00 16.32
C GLU A 301 -1.96 16.70 15.00
N ASP A 302 -3.26 17.00 14.90
CA ASP A 302 -4.10 16.55 13.78
C ASP A 302 -5.06 17.64 13.26
N VAL A 303 -5.47 17.51 11.99
CA VAL A 303 -6.56 18.28 11.38
C VAL A 303 -7.21 17.46 10.27
N ASN A 304 -8.51 17.14 10.43
CA ASN A 304 -9.22 16.14 9.62
C ASN A 304 -10.71 16.49 9.44
N GLY A 305 -11.45 15.67 8.67
CA GLY A 305 -12.87 15.90 8.39
C GLY A 305 -13.13 17.14 7.51
N HIS A 306 -12.20 17.47 6.61
CA HIS A 306 -12.26 18.67 5.78
C HIS A 306 -13.49 18.73 4.87
N ALA A 307 -13.91 17.56 4.37
CA ALA A 307 -15.05 17.44 3.47
C ALA A 307 -16.41 17.70 4.17
N ASN A 308 -16.49 17.63 5.51
CA ASN A 308 -17.71 17.92 6.27
C ASN A 308 -18.33 19.26 5.85
N VAL A 309 -17.55 20.35 5.89
CA VAL A 309 -18.06 21.71 5.67
C VAL A 309 -18.60 21.96 4.26
N PHE A 310 -18.27 21.08 3.30
CA PHE A 310 -18.76 21.09 1.92
C PHE A 310 -19.93 20.12 1.67
N GLY A 311 -20.31 19.32 2.67
CA GLY A 311 -21.45 18.40 2.60
C GLY A 311 -21.26 17.25 1.61
N LEU A 312 -20.04 16.74 1.45
CA LEU A 312 -19.74 15.69 0.47
C LEU A 312 -20.32 14.33 0.91
N ALA A 313 -21.01 13.63 0.00
CA ALA A 313 -21.62 12.33 0.28
C ALA A 313 -20.60 11.19 0.23
N GLY A 314 -20.44 10.43 1.32
CA GLY A 314 -19.36 9.44 1.49
C GLY A 314 -19.43 8.24 0.53
N ASN A 315 -20.61 7.90 0.02
CA ASN A 315 -20.76 6.84 -0.99
C ASN A 315 -20.11 7.17 -2.35
N LYS A 316 -19.65 8.41 -2.57
CA LYS A 316 -18.93 8.85 -3.78
C LYS A 316 -17.40 8.74 -3.69
N TYR A 317 -16.86 8.26 -2.57
CA TYR A 317 -15.41 8.15 -2.32
C TYR A 317 -15.03 6.72 -1.91
N GLY A 318 -13.76 6.36 -2.05
CA GLY A 318 -13.27 5.00 -1.88
C GLY A 318 -13.34 4.17 -3.15
N TRP A 319 -13.08 4.80 -4.31
CA TRP A 319 -13.06 4.14 -5.61
C TRP A 319 -11.72 4.38 -6.32
N MET A 320 -11.36 3.49 -7.23
CA MET A 320 -10.31 3.78 -8.21
C MET A 320 -10.73 4.87 -9.20
N VAL A 321 -9.86 5.86 -9.40
CA VAL A 321 -10.04 7.03 -10.27
C VAL A 321 -9.08 6.95 -11.47
N GLU A 322 -9.59 6.66 -12.67
CA GLU A 322 -8.79 6.68 -13.91
C GLU A 322 -8.64 8.10 -14.46
N LEU A 323 -7.43 8.47 -14.90
CA LEU A 323 -7.17 9.65 -15.73
C LEU A 323 -6.18 9.36 -16.88
N ASP A 324 -6.31 10.11 -17.97
CA ASP A 324 -5.28 10.23 -19.01
C ASP A 324 -4.36 11.43 -18.72
N PRO A 325 -3.08 11.22 -18.33
CA PRO A 325 -2.17 12.34 -18.07
C PRO A 325 -1.88 13.16 -19.34
N ALA A 326 -1.95 12.56 -20.53
CA ALA A 326 -1.73 13.24 -21.81
C ALA A 326 -2.94 14.10 -22.25
N ASN A 327 -4.13 13.89 -21.68
CA ASN A 327 -5.31 14.71 -21.93
C ASN A 327 -5.49 15.80 -20.85
N PRO A 328 -5.17 17.08 -21.09
CA PRO A 328 -5.27 18.13 -20.08
C PRO A 328 -6.70 18.45 -19.64
N ASP A 329 -7.70 17.99 -20.40
CA ASP A 329 -9.13 18.17 -20.11
C ASP A 329 -9.74 16.97 -19.36
N ASP A 330 -8.92 15.97 -18.98
CA ASP A 330 -9.34 14.87 -18.11
C ASP A 330 -9.03 15.15 -16.63
N TYR A 331 -10.07 14.99 -15.82
CA TYR A 331 -10.12 15.29 -14.38
C TYR A 331 -10.46 14.07 -13.52
N GLY A 332 -10.62 12.89 -14.12
CA GLY A 332 -10.85 11.65 -13.38
C GLY A 332 -12.22 11.01 -13.63
N THR A 333 -12.22 9.68 -13.74
CA THR A 333 -13.43 8.84 -13.86
C THR A 333 -13.37 7.71 -12.83
N LYS A 334 -14.38 7.62 -11.95
CA LYS A 334 -14.49 6.57 -10.93
C LYS A 334 -15.15 5.32 -11.54
N HIS A 335 -14.47 4.16 -11.51
CA HIS A 335 -14.97 2.92 -12.12
C HIS A 335 -15.63 2.01 -11.09
N THR A 336 -16.96 2.13 -10.93
CA THR A 336 -17.64 1.57 -9.74
C THR A 336 -17.76 0.04 -9.77
N TRP A 337 -17.46 -0.61 -10.90
CA TRP A 337 -17.36 -2.06 -10.99
C TRP A 337 -16.11 -2.64 -10.30
N LEU A 338 -15.11 -1.81 -9.99
CA LEU A 338 -13.96 -2.21 -9.18
C LEU A 338 -14.32 -2.32 -7.69
N GLY A 339 -15.51 -1.85 -7.28
CA GLY A 339 -16.00 -1.84 -5.90
C GLY A 339 -15.61 -0.57 -5.14
N ARG A 340 -16.18 -0.40 -3.95
CA ARG A 340 -15.86 0.68 -3.01
C ARG A 340 -15.33 0.11 -1.70
N TYR A 341 -14.11 0.51 -1.36
CA TYR A 341 -13.39 0.16 -0.13
C TYR A 341 -12.13 1.03 -0.02
N ARG A 342 -11.33 0.86 1.03
CA ARG A 342 -9.99 1.46 1.16
C ARG A 342 -9.07 0.81 0.11
N HIS A 343 -9.01 1.34 -1.11
CA HIS A 343 -8.17 0.75 -2.15
C HIS A 343 -6.70 1.13 -1.93
N GLU A 344 -5.80 0.15 -1.91
CA GLU A 344 -4.37 0.44 -2.00
C GLU A 344 -3.96 0.66 -3.46
N ALA A 345 -3.86 -0.42 -4.23
CA ALA A 345 -3.34 -0.42 -5.59
C ALA A 345 -4.17 -1.27 -6.54
N VAL A 346 -3.80 -1.27 -7.84
CA VAL A 346 -4.39 -2.14 -8.86
C VAL A 346 -3.39 -2.74 -9.85
N ALA A 347 -3.38 -4.08 -9.90
CA ALA A 347 -2.63 -4.82 -10.91
C ALA A 347 -3.48 -5.11 -12.16
N PHE A 348 -2.95 -4.84 -13.35
CA PHE A 348 -3.64 -5.11 -14.63
C PHE A 348 -3.14 -6.37 -15.33
N ARG A 349 -4.08 -7.25 -15.70
CA ARG A 349 -3.81 -8.41 -16.57
C ARG A 349 -4.63 -8.32 -17.85
N ALA A 350 -4.05 -7.67 -18.85
CA ALA A 350 -4.64 -7.50 -20.19
C ALA A 350 -4.04 -8.49 -21.20
N VAL A 351 -4.87 -9.37 -21.76
CA VAL A 351 -4.45 -10.35 -22.79
C VAL A 351 -5.41 -10.26 -23.97
N THR A 352 -4.91 -9.96 -25.17
CA THR A 352 -5.73 -9.83 -26.39
C THR A 352 -6.61 -11.07 -26.62
N GLY A 353 -7.90 -10.84 -26.81
CA GLY A 353 -8.91 -11.89 -27.00
C GLY A 353 -9.39 -12.58 -25.72
N LYS A 354 -8.94 -12.14 -24.54
CA LYS A 354 -9.45 -12.54 -23.22
C LYS A 354 -10.11 -11.35 -22.51
N PRO A 355 -11.02 -11.58 -21.55
CA PRO A 355 -11.43 -10.55 -20.61
C PRO A 355 -10.23 -9.88 -19.92
N LEU A 356 -10.36 -8.58 -19.64
CA LEU A 356 -9.47 -7.86 -18.74
C LEU A 356 -9.68 -8.41 -17.32
N ALA A 357 -8.59 -8.67 -16.59
CA ALA A 357 -8.65 -8.82 -15.14
C ALA A 357 -7.90 -7.67 -14.47
N VAL A 358 -8.46 -7.18 -13.36
CA VAL A 358 -7.86 -6.16 -12.50
C VAL A 358 -7.90 -6.69 -11.06
N TYR A 359 -6.78 -6.68 -10.35
CA TYR A 359 -6.69 -7.14 -8.96
C TYR A 359 -6.48 -5.92 -8.05
N SER A 360 -6.93 -5.97 -6.80
CA SER A 360 -6.82 -4.84 -5.87
C SER A 360 -6.88 -5.28 -4.42
N GLY A 361 -6.09 -4.63 -3.56
CA GLY A 361 -6.21 -4.75 -2.10
C GLY A 361 -7.28 -3.82 -1.53
N CYS A 362 -7.95 -4.28 -0.48
CA CYS A 362 -8.69 -3.43 0.45
C CYS A 362 -7.86 -3.32 1.73
N ASP A 363 -7.08 -2.25 1.88
CA ASP A 363 -6.27 -2.11 3.08
C ASP A 363 -7.15 -1.79 4.30
N ARG A 364 -6.99 -2.66 5.30
CA ARG A 364 -7.51 -2.60 6.66
C ARG A 364 -7.29 -3.96 7.30
N ARG A 365 -7.36 -4.00 8.62
CA ARG A 365 -7.26 -5.25 9.37
C ARG A 365 -8.52 -6.09 9.15
N GLY A 366 -8.34 -7.26 8.53
CA GLY A 366 -9.45 -8.08 8.06
C GLY A 366 -10.03 -7.65 6.70
N GLY A 367 -9.33 -6.81 5.94
CA GLY A 367 -9.64 -6.45 4.55
C GLY A 367 -9.59 -7.64 3.59
N HIS A 368 -9.61 -7.40 2.27
CA HIS A 368 -9.72 -8.48 1.29
C HIS A 368 -8.90 -8.24 0.02
N LEU A 369 -8.50 -9.32 -0.64
CA LEU A 369 -8.02 -9.29 -2.03
C LEU A 369 -9.20 -9.42 -3.00
N TYR A 370 -9.30 -8.50 -3.95
CA TYR A 370 -10.34 -8.44 -4.97
C TYR A 370 -9.81 -8.77 -6.37
N LYS A 371 -10.73 -9.14 -7.25
CA LYS A 371 -10.53 -9.30 -8.69
C LYS A 371 -11.77 -8.81 -9.43
N PHE A 372 -11.62 -7.87 -10.35
CA PHE A 372 -12.62 -7.55 -11.37
C PHE A 372 -12.31 -8.34 -12.66
N VAL A 373 -13.36 -8.74 -13.37
CA VAL A 373 -13.27 -9.31 -14.73
C VAL A 373 -14.25 -8.59 -15.65
N SER A 374 -13.77 -8.06 -16.78
CA SER A 374 -14.61 -7.35 -17.75
C SER A 374 -15.57 -8.29 -18.49
N GLN A 375 -16.71 -7.75 -18.94
CA GLN A 375 -17.68 -8.50 -19.75
C GLN A 375 -17.15 -8.73 -21.18
N GLU A 376 -16.44 -7.75 -21.73
CA GLU A 376 -15.84 -7.81 -23.07
C GLU A 376 -14.35 -8.21 -23.01
N ALA A 377 -13.84 -8.69 -24.15
CA ALA A 377 -12.42 -9.03 -24.29
C ALA A 377 -11.55 -7.82 -24.67
N VAL A 378 -10.30 -7.84 -24.22
CA VAL A 378 -9.27 -6.86 -24.61
C VAL A 378 -8.96 -6.99 -26.10
N GLY A 379 -8.90 -5.84 -26.78
CA GLY A 379 -8.45 -5.73 -28.18
C GLY A 379 -6.92 -5.69 -28.30
N ASP A 380 -6.41 -4.67 -28.97
CA ASP A 380 -5.00 -4.27 -28.81
C ASP A 380 -4.82 -3.77 -27.38
N ILE A 381 -3.86 -4.33 -26.64
CA ILE A 381 -3.59 -3.96 -25.24
C ILE A 381 -3.20 -2.48 -25.07
N LYS A 382 -2.72 -1.81 -26.13
CA LYS A 382 -2.33 -0.39 -26.10
C LYS A 382 -3.43 0.59 -26.50
N ASP A 383 -4.61 0.10 -26.87
CA ASP A 383 -5.73 0.95 -27.29
C ASP A 383 -6.36 1.66 -26.09
N LYS A 384 -6.33 3.00 -26.07
CA LYS A 384 -6.94 3.82 -25.01
C LYS A 384 -8.45 3.65 -24.88
N THR A 385 -9.14 3.09 -25.88
CA THR A 385 -10.55 2.74 -25.75
C THR A 385 -10.79 1.58 -24.77
N ASN A 386 -9.76 0.83 -24.35
CA ASN A 386 -9.88 -0.25 -23.37
C ASN A 386 -10.33 0.21 -21.97
N SER A 387 -10.23 1.51 -21.61
CA SER A 387 -10.82 2.08 -20.39
C SER A 387 -12.30 1.67 -20.21
N ARG A 388 -13.03 1.59 -21.33
CA ARG A 388 -14.45 1.16 -21.35
C ARG A 388 -14.68 -0.26 -20.80
N LEU A 389 -13.66 -1.11 -20.75
CA LEU A 389 -13.76 -2.48 -20.24
C LEU A 389 -14.02 -2.51 -18.73
N MET A 390 -13.74 -1.42 -18.01
CA MET A 390 -14.05 -1.26 -16.59
C MET A 390 -15.49 -0.76 -16.34
N GLU A 391 -16.26 -0.44 -17.40
CA GLU A 391 -17.66 0.01 -17.30
C GLU A 391 -18.65 -1.15 -17.12
N ALA A 392 -18.26 -2.38 -17.47
CA ALA A 392 -19.12 -3.57 -17.41
C ALA A 392 -18.32 -4.85 -17.15
N GLY A 393 -18.72 -5.60 -16.11
CA GLY A 393 -18.07 -6.87 -15.76
C GLY A 393 -18.63 -7.48 -14.49
N MET A 394 -17.76 -8.07 -13.67
CA MET A 394 -18.10 -8.64 -12.37
C MET A 394 -16.93 -8.47 -11.38
N LEU A 395 -17.25 -8.05 -10.16
CA LEU A 395 -16.31 -8.02 -9.04
C LEU A 395 -16.35 -9.35 -8.28
N TYR A 396 -15.19 -9.80 -7.83
CA TYR A 396 -14.99 -11.00 -7.03
C TYR A 396 -14.07 -10.72 -5.84
N GLY A 397 -14.26 -11.42 -4.74
CA GLY A 397 -13.31 -11.49 -3.62
C GLY A 397 -12.61 -12.86 -3.53
N ALA A 398 -11.40 -12.89 -2.97
CA ALA A 398 -10.62 -14.10 -2.78
C ALA A 398 -11.08 -14.95 -1.58
N LYS A 399 -11.29 -16.24 -1.80
CA LYS A 399 -11.33 -17.25 -0.73
C LYS A 399 -10.06 -18.10 -0.76
N PHE A 400 -9.21 -17.93 0.24
CA PHE A 400 -8.02 -18.74 0.42
C PHE A 400 -8.34 -20.01 1.23
N ASN A 401 -7.77 -21.14 0.84
CA ASN A 401 -7.80 -22.39 1.60
C ASN A 401 -6.39 -22.68 2.17
N PRO A 402 -6.26 -23.22 3.40
CA PRO A 402 -4.95 -23.50 4.03
C PRO A 402 -4.06 -24.54 3.32
N ASP A 403 -4.53 -25.17 2.25
CA ASP A 403 -3.77 -26.13 1.44
C ASP A 403 -3.03 -25.49 0.24
N GLY A 404 -3.02 -24.15 0.17
CA GLY A 404 -2.42 -23.40 -0.93
C GLY A 404 -3.31 -23.30 -2.18
N THR A 405 -4.59 -23.67 -2.09
CA THR A 405 -5.60 -23.42 -3.14
C THR A 405 -6.48 -22.24 -2.77
N GLY A 406 -7.24 -21.72 -3.74
CA GLY A 406 -8.29 -20.75 -3.49
C GLY A 406 -9.24 -20.59 -4.67
N ARG A 407 -10.30 -19.79 -4.46
CA ARG A 407 -11.33 -19.49 -5.46
C ARG A 407 -11.82 -18.06 -5.36
N TRP A 408 -12.29 -17.52 -6.48
CA TRP A 408 -12.92 -16.21 -6.57
C TRP A 408 -14.44 -16.34 -6.36
N ILE A 409 -15.00 -15.54 -5.45
CA ILE A 409 -16.45 -15.49 -5.14
C ILE A 409 -17.00 -14.18 -5.68
N ALA A 410 -17.99 -14.25 -6.58
CA ALA A 410 -18.59 -13.07 -7.19
C ALA A 410 -19.41 -12.24 -6.17
N LEU A 411 -19.45 -10.92 -6.35
CA LEU A 411 -20.26 -10.00 -5.53
C LEU A 411 -21.44 -9.47 -6.35
N ASN A 412 -22.54 -10.23 -6.32
CA ASN A 412 -23.78 -9.91 -7.01
C ASN A 412 -25.01 -10.32 -6.15
N PRO A 413 -26.25 -9.90 -6.50
CA PRO A 413 -27.43 -10.17 -5.70
C PRO A 413 -27.73 -11.65 -5.43
N ASP A 414 -27.24 -12.59 -6.24
CA ASP A 414 -27.52 -14.02 -6.10
C ASP A 414 -26.46 -14.76 -5.26
N THR A 415 -25.39 -14.07 -4.83
CA THR A 415 -24.30 -14.66 -4.03
C THR A 415 -24.78 -15.03 -2.63
N THR A 416 -24.56 -16.28 -2.22
CA THR A 416 -24.92 -16.82 -0.90
C THR A 416 -24.25 -16.09 0.26
N ILE A 417 -24.99 -15.87 1.35
CA ILE A 417 -24.47 -15.38 2.64
C ILE A 417 -23.74 -16.52 3.37
N ASP A 418 -22.42 -16.38 3.56
CA ASP A 418 -21.59 -17.38 4.26
C ASP A 418 -20.39 -16.73 4.99
N PRO A 419 -20.59 -15.79 5.94
CA PRO A 419 -19.50 -15.05 6.55
C PRO A 419 -18.46 -15.94 7.25
N ALA A 420 -17.23 -15.43 7.33
CA ALA A 420 -16.21 -16.01 8.21
C ALA A 420 -16.71 -16.03 9.67
N LEU A 421 -16.27 -17.03 10.44
CA LEU A 421 -16.60 -17.11 11.85
C LEU A 421 -15.63 -16.24 12.67
N PRO A 422 -16.12 -15.48 13.68
CA PRO A 422 -15.27 -14.81 14.68
C PRO A 422 -14.23 -15.74 15.33
N SER A 423 -14.49 -17.05 15.45
CA SER A 423 -13.50 -18.03 15.91
C SER A 423 -12.34 -18.32 14.94
N GLN A 424 -12.44 -17.93 13.66
CA GLN A 424 -11.45 -18.18 12.60
C GLN A 424 -10.52 -16.98 12.32
N VAL A 425 -10.91 -15.77 12.72
CA VAL A 425 -10.16 -14.52 12.42
C VAL A 425 -9.47 -13.98 13.67
N GLU A 426 -8.33 -13.31 13.48
CA GLU A 426 -7.66 -12.60 14.56
C GLU A 426 -8.52 -11.45 15.11
N GLY A 427 -8.27 -11.10 16.36
CA GLY A 427 -9.02 -10.05 17.05
C GLY A 427 -8.43 -9.71 18.40
N LYS A 428 -8.73 -8.50 18.86
CA LYS A 428 -8.23 -7.96 20.13
C LYS A 428 -8.57 -8.89 21.31
N ASP A 429 -7.60 -9.08 22.21
CA ASP A 429 -7.71 -9.99 23.36
C ASP A 429 -8.11 -11.44 22.98
N GLY A 430 -7.76 -11.87 21.76
CA GLY A 430 -8.08 -13.19 21.21
C GLY A 430 -9.52 -13.35 20.71
N LYS A 431 -10.31 -12.27 20.66
CA LYS A 431 -11.71 -12.28 20.22
C LYS A 431 -11.83 -11.71 18.80
N GLY A 432 -11.86 -12.60 17.81
CA GLY A 432 -12.11 -12.23 16.42
C GLY A 432 -13.41 -11.44 16.26
N THR A 433 -13.47 -10.59 15.25
CA THR A 433 -14.64 -9.77 14.93
C THR A 433 -14.83 -9.73 13.42
N VAL A 434 -16.07 -9.86 12.97
CA VAL A 434 -16.45 -9.73 11.55
C VAL A 434 -17.51 -8.65 11.41
N SER A 435 -17.19 -7.61 10.65
CA SER A 435 -18.09 -6.47 10.42
C SER A 435 -19.05 -6.79 9.26
N LEU A 436 -20.35 -6.76 9.53
CA LEU A 436 -21.42 -7.10 8.58
C LEU A 436 -22.34 -5.92 8.34
N PRO A 437 -23.02 -5.83 7.17
CA PRO A 437 -24.10 -4.87 6.97
C PRO A 437 -25.17 -5.06 8.05
N ASN A 438 -25.61 -3.98 8.68
CA ASN A 438 -26.52 -4.01 9.83
C ASN A 438 -27.80 -4.81 9.50
N PRO A 439 -28.20 -5.82 10.28
CA PRO A 439 -29.44 -6.58 10.08
C PRO A 439 -30.72 -5.74 10.08
N ASP A 440 -30.71 -4.58 10.75
CA ASP A 440 -31.75 -3.57 10.61
C ASP A 440 -31.48 -2.72 9.34
N ARG A 441 -32.14 -3.11 8.24
CA ARG A 441 -32.03 -2.43 6.94
C ARG A 441 -32.81 -1.10 6.87
N LEU A 442 -33.52 -0.72 7.92
CA LEU A 442 -34.05 0.63 8.08
C LEU A 442 -33.04 1.56 8.76
N ALA A 443 -32.27 1.05 9.73
CA ALA A 443 -31.18 1.80 10.37
C ALA A 443 -29.95 1.96 9.47
N GLY A 444 -29.61 0.95 8.66
CA GLY A 444 -28.43 0.97 7.81
C GLY A 444 -27.11 0.85 8.59
N GLY A 445 -25.99 1.10 7.93
CA GLY A 445 -24.66 0.99 8.51
C GLY A 445 -24.24 -0.46 8.77
N ILE A 446 -23.41 -0.69 9.78
CA ILE A 446 -22.77 -1.97 10.08
C ILE A 446 -22.99 -2.45 11.51
N VAL A 447 -22.82 -3.75 11.74
CA VAL A 447 -22.70 -4.35 13.07
C VAL A 447 -21.46 -5.24 13.15
N LYS A 448 -20.89 -5.38 14.35
CA LYS A 448 -19.70 -6.20 14.61
C LYS A 448 -20.13 -7.51 15.25
N ALA A 449 -20.06 -8.61 14.50
CA ALA A 449 -20.28 -9.96 15.02
C ALA A 449 -19.02 -10.44 15.76
N THR A 450 -19.18 -10.87 17.00
CA THR A 450 -18.08 -11.28 17.90
C THR A 450 -18.16 -12.76 18.29
N THR A 451 -19.24 -13.44 17.90
CA THR A 451 -19.49 -14.86 18.15
C THR A 451 -20.05 -15.58 16.91
N ASP A 452 -19.71 -16.85 16.78
CA ASP A 452 -20.20 -17.71 15.69
C ASP A 452 -21.74 -17.86 15.68
N ASN A 453 -22.39 -17.67 16.83
CA ASN A 453 -23.85 -17.69 16.96
C ASN A 453 -24.50 -16.45 16.31
N GLU A 454 -23.85 -15.29 16.33
CA GLU A 454 -24.34 -14.08 15.64
C GLU A 454 -24.26 -14.27 14.11
N ILE A 455 -23.19 -14.94 13.62
CA ILE A 455 -23.10 -15.35 12.21
C ILE A 455 -24.20 -16.36 11.84
N ALA A 456 -24.49 -17.32 12.72
CA ALA A 456 -25.57 -18.28 12.50
C ALA A 456 -26.94 -17.57 12.39
N ALA A 457 -27.23 -16.63 13.29
CA ALA A 457 -28.45 -15.82 13.25
C ALA A 457 -28.53 -14.95 11.98
N PHE A 458 -27.42 -14.35 11.55
CA PHE A 458 -27.35 -13.58 10.30
C PHE A 458 -27.67 -14.44 9.07
N LYS A 459 -27.11 -15.65 9.00
CA LYS A 459 -27.38 -16.65 7.96
C LYS A 459 -28.80 -17.23 8.04
N GLU A 460 -29.45 -17.20 9.20
CA GLU A 460 -30.87 -17.54 9.34
C GLU A 460 -31.77 -16.43 8.76
N GLN A 461 -31.42 -15.16 8.96
CA GLN A 461 -32.18 -14.00 8.47
C GLN A 461 -32.02 -13.75 6.96
N PHE A 462 -30.80 -13.83 6.43
CA PHE A 462 -30.47 -13.51 5.02
C PHE A 462 -29.87 -14.73 4.31
N LYS A 463 -30.18 -14.93 3.01
CA LYS A 463 -29.70 -16.09 2.21
C LYS A 463 -28.75 -15.69 1.11
N THR A 464 -28.96 -14.51 0.52
CA THR A 464 -28.15 -13.94 -0.55
C THR A 464 -27.79 -12.48 -0.25
N LEU A 465 -26.74 -11.95 -0.89
CA LEU A 465 -26.42 -10.51 -0.82
C LEU A 465 -27.63 -9.66 -1.26
N GLY A 466 -28.43 -10.13 -2.22
CA GLY A 466 -29.64 -9.45 -2.68
C GLY A 466 -30.73 -9.31 -1.62
N ASP A 467 -30.66 -10.03 -0.49
CA ASP A 467 -31.58 -9.85 0.64
C ASP A 467 -31.16 -8.68 1.57
N LEU A 468 -29.90 -8.23 1.48
CA LEU A 468 -29.36 -7.12 2.28
C LEU A 468 -29.60 -5.75 1.66
N TYR A 469 -29.87 -5.66 0.36
CA TYR A 469 -29.96 -4.37 -0.34
C TYR A 469 -31.34 -4.15 -0.97
N GLU A 470 -31.75 -2.90 -1.09
CA GLU A 470 -33.05 -2.51 -1.62
C GLU A 470 -32.96 -1.94 -3.06
N GLY A 471 -34.12 -1.78 -3.69
CA GLY A 471 -34.24 -1.36 -5.08
C GLY A 471 -34.36 -2.51 -6.09
N ASP A 472 -34.29 -2.16 -7.37
CA ASP A 472 -34.24 -3.11 -8.48
C ASP A 472 -32.89 -3.86 -8.55
N ARG A 473 -32.72 -4.77 -9.52
CA ARG A 473 -31.50 -5.59 -9.62
C ARG A 473 -30.23 -4.75 -9.89
N ASN A 474 -30.34 -3.64 -10.62
CA ASN A 474 -29.23 -2.75 -10.92
C ASN A 474 -28.92 -1.84 -9.73
N GLU A 475 -29.95 -1.31 -9.05
CA GLU A 475 -29.79 -0.58 -7.78
C GLU A 475 -29.12 -1.46 -6.72
N LYS A 476 -29.58 -2.70 -6.53
CA LYS A 476 -28.94 -3.68 -5.62
C LYS A 476 -27.49 -3.96 -5.99
N GLN A 477 -27.16 -4.08 -7.28
CA GLN A 477 -25.77 -4.25 -7.71
C GLN A 477 -24.93 -2.99 -7.42
N GLY A 478 -25.49 -1.79 -7.59
CA GLY A 478 -24.87 -0.52 -7.19
C GLY A 478 -24.62 -0.47 -5.69
N ALA A 479 -25.61 -0.79 -4.86
CA ALA A 479 -25.49 -0.84 -3.40
C ALA A 479 -24.46 -1.89 -2.93
N ILE A 480 -24.43 -3.09 -3.54
CA ILE A 480 -23.40 -4.12 -3.27
C ILE A 480 -21.99 -3.61 -3.58
N LEU A 481 -21.83 -2.81 -4.65
CA LEU A 481 -20.53 -2.24 -5.02
C LEU A 481 -20.13 -1.06 -4.13
N ILE A 482 -21.09 -0.26 -3.66
CA ILE A 482 -20.88 0.83 -2.67
C ILE A 482 -20.51 0.26 -1.29
N ASP A 483 -21.08 -0.87 -0.91
CA ASP A 483 -20.89 -1.56 0.38
C ASP A 483 -19.91 -2.74 0.26
N ALA A 484 -19.00 -2.72 -0.75
CA ALA A 484 -18.29 -3.91 -1.24
C ALA A 484 -17.38 -4.59 -0.20
N HIS A 485 -16.84 -3.86 0.79
CA HIS A 485 -16.14 -4.48 1.91
C HIS A 485 -17.08 -5.31 2.80
N TYR A 486 -18.18 -4.73 3.26
CA TYR A 486 -19.11 -5.42 4.16
C TYR A 486 -19.94 -6.50 3.40
N ALA A 487 -20.20 -6.31 2.11
CA ALA A 487 -20.71 -7.33 1.21
C ALA A 487 -19.73 -8.52 1.04
N ALA A 488 -18.42 -8.26 0.99
CA ALA A 488 -17.40 -9.31 0.94
C ALA A 488 -17.34 -10.12 2.26
N ASN A 489 -17.36 -9.45 3.42
CA ASN A 489 -17.53 -10.13 4.72
C ASN A 489 -18.80 -10.99 4.73
N ALA A 490 -19.93 -10.46 4.24
CA ALA A 490 -21.21 -11.19 4.18
C ALA A 490 -21.18 -12.42 3.23
N ALA A 491 -20.44 -12.34 2.13
CA ALA A 491 -20.25 -13.41 1.14
C ALA A 491 -19.19 -14.45 1.53
N GLY A 492 -18.52 -14.29 2.68
CA GLY A 492 -17.52 -15.23 3.17
C GLY A 492 -16.15 -15.11 2.52
N ILE A 493 -15.83 -13.96 1.90
CA ILE A 493 -14.48 -13.64 1.43
C ILE A 493 -13.50 -13.78 2.61
N THR A 494 -12.27 -14.20 2.35
CA THR A 494 -11.27 -14.34 3.43
C THR A 494 -10.90 -12.96 3.96
N CYS A 495 -11.01 -12.75 5.27
CA CYS A 495 -10.41 -11.61 5.97
C CYS A 495 -8.88 -11.75 5.92
N THR A 496 -8.17 -10.74 5.43
CA THR A 496 -6.72 -10.79 5.17
C THR A 496 -5.92 -9.80 6.00
N ALA A 497 -4.59 -9.96 5.99
CA ALA A 497 -3.65 -9.22 6.83
C ALA A 497 -3.18 -7.92 6.16
N ARG A 498 -4.08 -6.93 6.03
CA ARG A 498 -3.80 -5.64 5.37
C ARG A 498 -3.20 -5.79 3.96
N PRO A 499 -4.02 -6.18 2.95
CA PRO A 499 -3.57 -6.28 1.57
C PRO A 499 -3.31 -4.87 1.04
N GLU A 500 -2.03 -4.54 0.96
CA GLU A 500 -1.55 -3.33 0.32
C GLU A 500 -1.34 -3.63 -1.18
N ASP A 501 -0.16 -3.34 -1.74
CA ASP A 501 0.04 -3.31 -3.19
C ASP A 501 -0.10 -4.68 -3.89
N THR A 502 -0.53 -4.64 -5.15
CA THR A 502 -0.72 -5.78 -6.04
C THR A 502 -0.01 -5.56 -7.37
N GLU A 503 0.85 -6.49 -7.78
CA GLU A 503 1.60 -6.40 -9.04
C GLU A 503 1.57 -7.71 -9.84
N VAL A 504 1.57 -7.62 -11.18
CA VAL A 504 1.42 -8.78 -12.08
C VAL A 504 2.64 -8.92 -13.00
N ASP A 505 3.37 -10.03 -12.85
CA ASP A 505 4.45 -10.39 -13.77
C ASP A 505 3.91 -10.88 -15.12
N ARG A 506 4.76 -10.89 -16.13
CA ARG A 506 4.45 -11.22 -17.53
C ARG A 506 3.94 -12.64 -17.75
N ASP A 507 4.23 -13.58 -16.85
CA ASP A 507 3.66 -14.93 -16.89
C ASP A 507 2.22 -14.99 -16.31
N GLY A 508 1.75 -13.89 -15.72
CA GLY A 508 0.47 -13.75 -15.07
C GLY A 508 0.44 -14.23 -13.62
N THR A 509 1.61 -14.36 -12.98
CA THR A 509 1.75 -14.43 -11.53
C THR A 509 1.39 -13.09 -10.90
N LEU A 510 0.50 -13.11 -9.92
CA LEU A 510 0.15 -11.97 -9.08
C LEU A 510 0.99 -12.02 -7.79
N PHE A 511 1.63 -10.91 -7.45
CA PHE A 511 2.23 -10.68 -6.15
C PHE A 511 1.37 -9.69 -5.35
N ILE A 512 1.29 -9.90 -4.04
CA ILE A 512 0.49 -9.08 -3.12
C ILE A 512 1.30 -8.81 -1.86
N ALA A 513 1.40 -7.56 -1.45
CA ALA A 513 1.91 -7.16 -0.15
C ALA A 513 0.82 -7.31 0.93
N PHE A 514 1.17 -7.90 2.06
CA PHE A 514 0.31 -8.06 3.23
C PHE A 514 1.03 -7.51 4.44
N THR A 515 0.77 -6.26 4.81
CA THR A 515 1.69 -5.50 5.65
C THR A 515 1.73 -5.97 7.11
N SER A 516 0.58 -6.36 7.66
CA SER A 516 0.48 -6.67 9.10
C SER A 516 -0.72 -7.56 9.43
N GLY A 517 -0.43 -8.65 10.16
CA GLY A 517 -1.41 -9.60 10.65
C GLY A 517 -1.91 -9.36 12.07
N THR A 518 -1.47 -8.29 12.73
CA THR A 518 -2.09 -7.79 13.97
C THR A 518 -3.56 -7.40 13.71
N PRO A 519 -4.49 -7.55 14.67
CA PRO A 519 -5.87 -7.08 14.55
C PRO A 519 -6.13 -5.73 15.25
N ASP A 520 -7.25 -5.07 14.91
CA ASP A 520 -7.75 -3.88 15.63
C ASP A 520 -9.28 -3.92 15.83
N SER A 521 -9.94 -2.76 15.79
CA SER A 521 -11.39 -2.62 15.87
C SER A 521 -12.15 -2.99 14.59
N ASP A 522 -11.55 -2.87 13.41
CA ASP A 522 -12.20 -3.18 12.13
C ASP A 522 -12.22 -4.70 11.87
N GLY A 523 -11.15 -5.40 12.27
CA GLY A 523 -11.07 -6.85 12.25
C GLY A 523 -9.64 -7.39 12.39
N GLY A 524 -9.42 -8.56 11.79
CA GLY A 524 -8.13 -9.22 11.71
C GLY A 524 -8.11 -10.32 10.65
N PRO A 525 -6.92 -10.82 10.25
CA PRO A 525 -6.79 -11.88 9.25
C PRO A 525 -7.33 -13.25 9.70
N ASP A 526 -7.64 -14.10 8.73
CA ASP A 526 -7.87 -15.53 8.93
C ASP A 526 -6.60 -16.24 9.46
N LYS A 527 -6.70 -16.74 10.70
CA LYS A 527 -5.62 -17.41 11.46
C LYS A 527 -5.10 -18.68 10.78
N GLN A 528 -5.88 -19.24 9.87
CA GLN A 528 -5.53 -20.47 9.15
C GLN A 528 -4.60 -20.19 7.97
N ILE A 529 -4.58 -18.94 7.47
CA ILE A 529 -3.87 -18.49 6.27
C ILE A 529 -2.62 -17.67 6.63
N PHE A 530 -2.77 -16.63 7.46
CA PHE A 530 -1.70 -15.68 7.79
C PHE A 530 -1.01 -16.08 9.09
N LYS A 531 0.26 -16.47 9.00
CA LYS A 531 1.06 -16.97 10.12
C LYS A 531 2.52 -16.58 9.98
N GLY A 532 3.20 -16.36 11.10
CA GLY A 532 4.63 -16.17 11.11
C GLY A 532 5.43 -17.46 10.78
N PRO A 533 6.77 -17.36 10.67
CA PRO A 533 7.65 -18.48 10.36
C PRO A 533 7.50 -19.70 11.31
N ASN A 534 7.13 -19.46 12.56
CA ASN A 534 6.98 -20.46 13.63
C ASN A 534 5.52 -20.93 13.83
N GLN A 535 4.60 -20.57 12.91
CA GLN A 535 3.16 -20.84 12.95
C GLN A 535 2.37 -20.01 14.00
N GLU A 536 2.97 -18.93 14.48
CA GLU A 536 2.40 -17.93 15.39
C GLU A 536 1.35 -17.04 14.70
N THR A 537 0.34 -16.62 15.48
CA THR A 537 -0.65 -15.59 15.14
C THR A 537 -1.03 -14.79 16.40
N PRO A 538 -1.32 -13.48 16.30
CA PRO A 538 -1.07 -12.61 15.14
C PRO A 538 0.42 -12.52 14.80
N TYR A 539 0.75 -11.84 13.70
CA TYR A 539 2.12 -11.62 13.26
C TYR A 539 2.24 -10.23 12.61
N GLU A 540 3.00 -9.33 13.22
CA GLU A 540 3.05 -7.90 12.85
C GLU A 540 3.81 -7.67 11.53
N PHE A 541 4.90 -8.39 11.28
CA PHE A 541 5.93 -7.96 10.33
C PHE A 541 5.62 -8.19 8.84
N GLY A 542 4.47 -8.79 8.53
CA GLY A 542 3.94 -8.91 7.17
C GLY A 542 4.61 -9.93 6.23
N TRP A 543 4.09 -10.00 5.00
CA TRP A 543 4.45 -10.98 3.97
C TRP A 543 4.31 -10.40 2.56
N ILE A 544 5.03 -11.00 1.61
CA ILE A 544 4.68 -10.94 0.17
C ILE A 544 4.11 -12.29 -0.22
N MET A 545 2.86 -12.32 -0.69
CA MET A 545 2.23 -13.50 -1.25
C MET A 545 2.44 -13.57 -2.76
N ARG A 546 2.55 -14.79 -3.28
CA ARG A 546 2.50 -15.10 -4.71
C ARG A 546 1.26 -15.94 -5.01
N LEU A 547 0.48 -15.54 -6.01
CA LEU A 547 -0.75 -16.19 -6.47
C LEU A 547 -0.67 -16.49 -7.98
N GLN A 548 -1.04 -17.70 -8.37
CA GLN A 548 -1.13 -18.12 -9.77
C GLN A 548 -2.53 -18.66 -10.08
N GLU A 549 -3.17 -18.09 -11.09
CA GLU A 549 -4.48 -18.53 -11.56
C GLU A 549 -4.41 -19.77 -12.47
N ASP A 550 -5.42 -20.64 -12.38
CA ASP A 550 -5.44 -21.89 -13.15
C ASP A 550 -5.40 -21.65 -14.66
N ASN A 551 -4.59 -22.47 -15.36
CA ASN A 551 -4.32 -22.40 -16.80
C ASN A 551 -3.75 -21.05 -17.30
N SER A 552 -3.29 -20.19 -16.39
CA SER A 552 -2.86 -18.82 -16.70
C SER A 552 -3.93 -18.02 -17.46
N ASP A 553 -5.21 -18.24 -17.15
CA ASP A 553 -6.34 -17.55 -17.78
C ASP A 553 -6.83 -16.37 -16.91
N PRO A 554 -6.85 -15.12 -17.41
CA PRO A 554 -7.39 -13.97 -16.67
C PRO A 554 -8.84 -14.15 -16.20
N SER A 555 -9.65 -15.00 -16.85
CA SER A 555 -11.03 -15.28 -16.43
C SER A 555 -11.17 -16.47 -15.48
N ALA A 556 -10.08 -17.08 -15.01
CA ALA A 556 -10.14 -18.20 -14.08
C ALA A 556 -10.81 -17.82 -12.75
N ILE A 557 -11.56 -18.76 -12.17
CA ILE A 557 -12.25 -18.62 -10.88
C ILE A 557 -11.53 -19.38 -9.73
N THR A 558 -10.40 -19.99 -10.02
CA THR A 558 -9.59 -20.82 -9.09
C THR A 558 -8.11 -20.53 -9.27
N PHE A 559 -7.37 -20.64 -8.18
CA PHE A 559 -5.96 -20.27 -8.11
C PHE A 559 -5.19 -21.10 -7.07
N ARG A 560 -3.86 -20.98 -7.12
CA ARG A 560 -2.94 -21.46 -6.10
C ARG A 560 -2.15 -20.29 -5.52
N TRP A 561 -1.75 -20.39 -4.26
CA TRP A 561 -1.03 -19.32 -3.57
C TRP A 561 0.05 -19.88 -2.64
N THR A 562 1.07 -19.06 -2.39
CA THR A 562 2.16 -19.33 -1.43
C THR A 562 2.64 -18.00 -0.84
N LEU A 563 2.91 -17.95 0.47
CA LEU A 563 3.73 -16.87 1.04
C LEU A 563 5.15 -17.02 0.47
N PHE A 564 5.64 -15.99 -0.22
CA PHE A 564 6.87 -16.01 -1.00
C PHE A 564 8.04 -15.37 -0.25
N ALA A 565 7.78 -14.28 0.46
CA ALA A 565 8.70 -13.62 1.38
C ALA A 565 7.95 -13.27 2.67
N THR A 566 8.66 -13.25 3.80
CA THR A 566 8.10 -12.93 5.13
C THR A 566 9.02 -11.91 5.81
N GLY A 567 8.44 -10.89 6.43
CA GLY A 567 9.19 -9.91 7.23
C GLY A 567 9.71 -10.51 8.53
N GLY A 568 10.09 -9.66 9.49
CA GLY A 568 10.51 -10.05 10.82
C GLY A 568 12.02 -10.28 10.95
N GLU A 569 12.46 -10.57 12.18
CA GLU A 569 13.88 -10.72 12.51
C GLU A 569 14.49 -12.01 11.92
N PRO A 570 15.70 -11.97 11.32
CA PRO A 570 16.39 -13.17 10.84
C PRO A 570 16.66 -14.23 11.90
N ALA A 571 16.77 -13.82 13.16
CA ALA A 571 16.90 -14.74 14.31
C ALA A 571 15.67 -15.63 14.53
N GLU A 572 14.48 -15.19 14.08
CA GLU A 572 13.19 -15.89 14.22
C GLU A 572 12.66 -16.40 12.87
N GLY A 573 13.49 -16.35 11.81
CA GLY A 573 13.16 -16.86 10.48
C GLY A 573 12.61 -15.83 9.48
N GLY A 574 12.59 -14.54 9.85
CA GLY A 574 12.23 -13.45 8.95
C GLY A 574 13.36 -13.00 8.02
N LEU A 575 13.06 -12.09 7.07
CA LEU A 575 14.04 -11.60 6.10
C LEU A 575 14.72 -10.27 6.47
N GLY A 576 14.36 -9.65 7.58
CA GLY A 576 14.97 -8.41 8.09
C GLY A 576 14.31 -7.10 7.65
N PHE A 577 13.22 -7.17 6.89
CA PHE A 577 12.27 -6.07 6.69
C PHE A 577 11.03 -6.26 7.59
N SER A 578 10.17 -5.25 7.70
CA SER A 578 8.86 -5.34 8.33
C SER A 578 7.87 -4.51 7.54
N ASN A 579 6.58 -4.85 7.59
CA ASN A 579 5.49 -4.10 6.97
C ASN A 579 5.76 -3.81 5.47
N PRO A 580 5.87 -4.85 4.63
CA PRO A 580 6.02 -4.69 3.19
C PRO A 580 4.75 -4.07 2.62
N ASP A 581 4.94 -3.03 1.84
CA ASP A 581 3.92 -2.23 1.17
C ASP A 581 4.19 -2.23 -0.36
N ASN A 582 4.44 -1.07 -0.98
CA ASN A 582 4.41 -0.90 -2.43
C ASN A 582 5.43 -1.81 -3.13
N LEU A 583 5.03 -2.34 -4.28
CA LEU A 583 5.76 -3.30 -5.09
C LEU A 583 6.04 -2.71 -6.49
N ALA A 584 7.13 -3.16 -7.11
CA ALA A 584 7.34 -2.99 -8.55
C ALA A 584 8.07 -4.20 -9.12
N ILE A 585 7.72 -4.60 -10.33
CA ILE A 585 8.34 -5.76 -11.00
C ILE A 585 9.28 -5.29 -12.11
N ASP A 586 10.55 -5.68 -12.04
CA ASP A 586 11.55 -5.36 -13.05
C ASP A 586 11.41 -6.21 -14.33
N ARG A 587 12.14 -5.85 -15.37
CA ARG A 587 12.10 -6.54 -16.68
C ARG A 587 12.61 -7.98 -16.63
N ASN A 588 13.23 -8.42 -15.52
CA ASN A 588 13.65 -9.80 -15.29
C ASN A 588 12.67 -10.56 -14.38
N GLY A 589 11.57 -9.93 -13.95
CA GLY A 589 10.55 -10.50 -13.07
C GLY A 589 10.91 -10.44 -11.58
N ASN A 590 11.95 -9.69 -11.17
CA ASN A 590 12.27 -9.54 -9.74
C ASN A 590 11.40 -8.46 -9.09
N ILE A 591 11.15 -8.62 -7.80
CA ILE A 591 10.35 -7.69 -7.00
C ILE A 591 11.27 -6.63 -6.41
N TRP A 592 10.87 -5.38 -6.55
CA TRP A 592 11.29 -4.26 -5.72
C TRP A 592 10.15 -4.00 -4.74
N MET A 593 10.46 -3.82 -3.47
CA MET A 593 9.48 -3.64 -2.40
C MET A 593 9.93 -2.49 -1.50
N VAL A 594 8.99 -1.71 -0.99
CA VAL A 594 9.23 -0.73 0.09
C VAL A 594 8.42 -1.09 1.33
N THR A 595 8.79 -0.50 2.47
CA THR A 595 8.15 -0.77 3.76
C THR A 595 7.39 0.46 4.26
N ASP A 596 6.18 0.26 4.81
CA ASP A 596 5.56 1.20 5.74
C ASP A 596 5.37 0.61 7.15
N MET A 597 6.41 0.75 7.98
CA MET A 597 6.23 0.74 9.42
C MET A 597 5.72 2.11 9.87
N SER A 598 4.58 2.14 10.58
CA SER A 598 4.08 3.37 11.23
C SER A 598 5.19 4.14 11.94
N THR A 599 5.36 5.41 11.54
CA THR A 599 6.44 6.29 12.00
C THR A 599 6.57 6.40 13.50
N SER A 600 5.46 6.33 14.23
CA SER A 600 5.45 6.32 15.69
C SER A 600 6.36 5.24 16.30
N SER A 601 6.60 4.14 15.57
CA SER A 601 7.47 3.03 15.94
C SER A 601 8.93 3.18 15.48
N HIS A 602 9.24 4.09 14.55
CA HIS A 602 10.59 4.26 14.01
C HIS A 602 11.62 4.55 15.11
N ASN A 603 12.68 3.74 15.14
CA ASN A 603 13.78 3.84 16.10
C ASN A 603 13.35 3.97 17.58
N GLN A 604 12.19 3.43 17.97
CA GLN A 604 11.78 3.40 19.38
C GLN A 604 12.68 2.44 20.16
N ALA A 605 13.14 2.87 21.35
CA ALA A 605 14.21 2.18 22.06
C ALA A 605 13.75 0.85 22.67
N VAL A 606 14.28 -0.25 22.15
CA VAL A 606 14.06 -1.61 22.70
C VAL A 606 15.17 -1.94 23.71
N ALA A 607 15.21 -1.22 24.84
CA ALA A 607 16.30 -1.37 25.83
C ALA A 607 16.36 -2.75 26.52
N SER A 608 15.27 -3.52 26.44
CA SER A 608 15.21 -4.94 26.79
C SER A 608 14.00 -5.58 26.11
N ARG A 609 14.14 -6.81 25.63
CA ARG A 609 13.02 -7.63 25.12
C ARG A 609 12.08 -8.19 26.19
N VAL A 610 12.39 -8.00 27.47
CA VAL A 610 11.57 -8.45 28.60
C VAL A 610 11.34 -7.30 29.57
N VAL A 611 10.08 -6.93 29.80
CA VAL A 611 9.68 -5.85 30.70
C VAL A 611 8.78 -6.41 31.78
N LYS A 612 9.17 -6.21 33.05
CA LYS A 612 8.47 -6.75 34.24
C LYS A 612 8.29 -8.28 34.28
N GLY A 613 9.05 -9.02 33.47
CA GLY A 613 8.99 -10.48 33.37
C GLY A 613 8.27 -11.01 32.14
N GLU A 614 7.53 -10.15 31.43
CA GLU A 614 6.83 -10.49 30.20
C GLU A 614 7.66 -10.08 28.96
N PRO A 615 7.59 -10.81 27.84
CA PRO A 615 8.10 -10.35 26.55
C PRO A 615 7.45 -9.03 26.15
N VAL A 616 8.20 -8.16 25.45
CA VAL A 616 7.59 -7.04 24.71
C VAL A 616 6.80 -7.58 23.50
N GLY A 617 5.76 -6.87 23.09
CA GLY A 617 4.96 -7.24 21.92
C GLY A 617 5.70 -6.95 20.61
N GLU A 618 5.21 -7.54 19.51
CA GLU A 618 5.84 -7.39 18.19
C GLU A 618 5.81 -5.94 17.69
N LYS A 619 4.76 -5.18 18.00
CA LYS A 619 4.68 -3.75 17.68
C LYS A 619 5.80 -2.95 18.36
N GLU A 620 6.13 -3.27 19.62
CA GLU A 620 7.26 -2.65 20.32
C GLU A 620 8.63 -3.06 19.72
N LEU A 621 8.72 -4.17 18.99
CA LEU A 621 9.93 -4.61 18.29
C LEU A 621 10.16 -3.90 16.95
N LEU A 622 9.18 -3.20 16.39
CA LEU A 622 9.33 -2.45 15.13
C LEU A 622 10.48 -1.41 15.17
N GLY A 623 10.75 -0.83 16.34
CA GLY A 623 11.88 0.09 16.52
C GLY A 623 13.27 -0.52 16.22
N LEU A 624 13.41 -1.85 16.23
CA LEU A 624 14.64 -2.55 15.86
C LEU A 624 15.03 -2.31 14.39
N PHE A 625 14.04 -2.23 13.49
CA PHE A 625 14.22 -2.22 12.03
C PHE A 625 14.73 -0.87 11.49
N GLY A 626 14.44 0.24 12.18
CA GLY A 626 15.00 1.56 11.89
C GLY A 626 13.99 2.54 11.31
N ASN A 627 14.36 3.16 10.19
CA ASN A 627 13.46 3.88 9.28
C ASN A 627 12.94 2.90 8.22
N ASN A 628 11.88 3.28 7.52
CA ASN A 628 11.41 2.60 6.32
C ASN A 628 12.48 2.53 5.21
N SER A 629 12.29 1.60 4.28
CA SER A 629 13.38 1.13 3.41
C SER A 629 12.88 0.48 2.13
N ALA A 630 13.72 0.49 1.08
CA ALA A 630 13.47 -0.20 -0.18
C ALA A 630 14.36 -1.46 -0.29
N TRP A 631 13.84 -2.53 -0.88
CA TRP A 631 14.45 -3.84 -0.97
C TRP A 631 14.30 -4.44 -2.38
N PHE A 632 15.28 -5.24 -2.77
CA PHE A 632 15.28 -6.03 -4.00
C PHE A 632 15.16 -7.52 -3.64
N ILE A 633 14.22 -8.23 -4.27
CA ILE A 633 13.92 -9.64 -4.01
C ILE A 633 13.87 -10.40 -5.35
N PRO A 634 14.90 -11.20 -5.69
CA PRO A 634 14.84 -12.06 -6.86
C PRO A 634 13.70 -13.06 -6.78
N THR A 635 13.00 -13.31 -7.89
CA THR A 635 11.93 -14.32 -7.98
C THR A 635 12.40 -15.68 -8.50
N SER A 636 13.60 -15.72 -9.09
CA SER A 636 14.17 -16.91 -9.72
C SER A 636 15.66 -17.12 -9.39
N GLY A 637 16.19 -18.29 -9.76
CA GLY A 637 17.59 -18.66 -9.53
C GLY A 637 17.93 -18.99 -8.06
N ALA A 638 19.23 -19.07 -7.76
CA ALA A 638 19.74 -19.52 -6.44
C ALA A 638 19.54 -18.51 -5.28
N ASN A 639 19.02 -17.31 -5.59
CA ASN A 639 18.72 -16.26 -4.63
C ASN A 639 17.21 -15.94 -4.57
N ALA A 640 16.35 -16.75 -5.20
CA ALA A 640 14.91 -16.54 -5.17
C ALA A 640 14.39 -16.42 -3.71
N GLY A 641 13.63 -15.36 -3.43
CA GLY A 641 13.05 -15.08 -2.11
C GLY A 641 14.02 -14.49 -1.07
N LYS A 642 15.26 -14.15 -1.44
CA LYS A 642 16.18 -13.40 -0.55
C LYS A 642 15.97 -11.90 -0.72
N ALA A 643 15.87 -11.15 0.39
CA ALA A 643 15.68 -9.70 0.37
C ALA A 643 17.00 -8.95 0.57
N TYR A 644 17.34 -8.07 -0.37
CA TYR A 644 18.57 -7.26 -0.38
C TYR A 644 18.21 -5.78 -0.17
N PRO A 645 18.66 -5.13 0.93
CA PRO A 645 18.38 -3.71 1.15
C PRO A 645 18.97 -2.82 0.06
N PHE A 646 18.14 -2.00 -0.57
CA PHE A 646 18.53 -1.05 -1.60
C PHE A 646 18.59 0.39 -1.09
N ALA A 647 17.56 0.86 -0.37
CA ALA A 647 17.51 2.23 0.15
C ALA A 647 16.99 2.28 1.60
N ILE A 648 17.34 3.35 2.32
CA ILE A 648 16.77 3.68 3.65
C ILE A 648 16.26 5.12 3.60
N SER A 649 15.06 5.35 4.13
CA SER A 649 14.34 6.61 4.07
C SER A 649 14.92 7.67 5.01
N PRO A 650 14.64 8.98 4.77
CA PRO A 650 14.86 10.04 5.74
C PRO A 650 14.13 9.81 7.07
N MET A 651 14.25 10.76 7.99
CA MET A 651 13.59 10.64 9.29
C MET A 651 12.09 10.84 9.18
N ASP A 652 11.37 9.98 9.91
CA ASP A 652 9.93 10.03 10.03
C ASP A 652 9.24 10.03 8.65
N THR A 653 9.71 9.16 7.74
CA THR A 653 9.18 8.92 6.39
C THR A 653 8.98 7.44 6.11
N GLU A 654 7.91 7.07 5.43
CA GLU A 654 7.85 5.92 4.53
C GLU A 654 8.55 6.19 3.18
N ILE A 655 8.60 5.15 2.36
CA ILE A 655 8.95 5.24 0.94
C ILE A 655 7.84 4.53 0.19
N CYS A 656 7.31 5.15 -0.86
CA CYS A 656 6.21 4.60 -1.67
C CYS A 656 6.44 4.89 -3.16
N GLY A 657 5.51 4.48 -4.02
CA GLY A 657 5.46 4.86 -5.44
C GLY A 657 6.68 4.44 -6.27
N LEU A 658 7.14 3.20 -6.14
CA LEU A 658 8.23 2.62 -6.96
C LEU A 658 7.88 2.64 -8.46
N CYS A 659 8.49 3.51 -9.27
CA CYS A 659 8.19 3.58 -10.71
C CYS A 659 9.44 3.62 -11.58
N PHE A 660 9.67 2.59 -12.40
CA PHE A 660 10.80 2.52 -13.32
C PHE A 660 10.55 3.26 -14.64
N THR A 661 11.59 3.88 -15.20
CA THR A 661 11.61 4.23 -16.64
C THR A 661 11.63 2.97 -17.49
N GLU A 662 11.16 3.04 -18.74
CA GLU A 662 11.12 1.85 -19.61
C GLU A 662 12.50 1.22 -19.81
N ASP A 663 13.58 2.01 -19.80
CA ASP A 663 14.96 1.51 -19.91
C ASP A 663 15.60 1.06 -18.58
N GLU A 664 14.87 1.18 -17.47
CA GLU A 664 15.29 0.90 -16.08
C GLU A 664 16.55 1.63 -15.62
N GLN A 665 16.99 2.69 -16.32
CA GLN A 665 18.10 3.53 -15.88
C GLN A 665 17.68 4.53 -14.79
N THR A 666 16.39 4.63 -14.51
CA THR A 666 15.84 5.47 -13.43
C THR A 666 14.72 4.75 -12.70
N LEU A 667 14.74 4.89 -11.38
CA LEU A 667 13.64 4.55 -10.48
C LEU A 667 13.15 5.88 -9.88
N PHE A 668 11.94 6.29 -10.22
CA PHE A 668 11.23 7.33 -9.48
C PHE A 668 10.76 6.75 -8.16
N LEU A 669 10.80 7.58 -7.12
CA LEU A 669 10.49 7.18 -5.76
C LEU A 669 9.84 8.34 -5.01
N ALA A 670 8.75 8.07 -4.32
CA ALA A 670 8.09 9.01 -3.45
C ALA A 670 8.65 8.88 -2.02
N ILE A 671 8.96 10.02 -1.42
CA ILE A 671 9.29 10.15 0.01
C ILE A 671 8.12 10.92 0.63
N GLN A 672 7.27 10.21 1.37
CA GLN A 672 5.91 10.66 1.64
C GLN A 672 5.86 11.78 2.68
N HIS A 673 6.09 11.49 3.96
CA HIS A 673 5.65 12.36 5.07
C HIS A 673 6.76 12.85 6.03
N PRO A 674 7.90 13.40 5.57
CA PRO A 674 9.07 13.66 6.43
C PRO A 674 8.76 14.50 7.67
N GLY A 675 9.28 14.06 8.81
CA GLY A 675 8.98 14.68 10.09
C GLY A 675 7.53 14.51 10.56
N GLU A 676 6.80 13.47 10.13
CA GLU A 676 5.41 13.23 10.52
C GLU A 676 5.19 13.34 12.04
N VAL A 677 6.03 12.66 12.83
CA VAL A 677 5.92 12.60 14.31
C VAL A 677 6.87 13.59 14.99
N GLY A 678 8.12 13.70 14.55
CA GLY A 678 9.11 14.57 15.17
C GLY A 678 9.06 16.04 14.71
N GLY A 679 8.26 16.37 13.69
CA GLY A 679 8.18 17.69 13.09
C GLY A 679 9.47 18.14 12.40
N MET A 680 9.59 19.46 12.20
CA MET A 680 10.84 20.07 11.77
C MET A 680 11.93 19.89 12.83
N ARG A 681 13.02 19.22 12.46
CA ARG A 681 14.18 19.01 13.34
C ARG A 681 14.83 20.33 13.72
N GLN A 682 14.91 20.57 15.03
CA GLN A 682 15.50 21.78 15.59
C GLN A 682 17.01 21.59 15.82
N ASP A 683 17.83 22.58 15.46
CA ASP A 683 19.28 22.62 15.72
C ASP A 683 20.09 21.37 15.30
N MET A 684 19.62 20.63 14.27
CA MET A 684 20.14 19.30 13.89
C MET A 684 20.21 18.28 15.05
N LYS A 685 19.37 18.44 16.08
CA LYS A 685 19.42 17.65 17.31
C LYS A 685 19.29 16.14 17.06
N THR A 686 19.99 15.37 17.89
CA THR A 686 19.94 13.90 17.96
C THR A 686 19.78 13.42 19.40
N GLU A 687 19.40 12.17 19.56
CA GLU A 687 19.39 11.39 20.81
C GLU A 687 20.19 10.10 20.61
N VAL A 688 20.73 9.53 21.70
CA VAL A 688 21.37 8.22 21.68
C VAL A 688 20.49 7.20 22.42
N ARG A 689 19.99 6.21 21.69
CA ARG A 689 19.07 5.17 22.16
C ARG A 689 19.78 3.81 22.27
N GLN A 690 19.13 2.84 22.93
CA GLN A 690 19.66 1.50 23.19
C GLN A 690 18.70 0.42 22.69
N PHE A 691 19.23 -0.60 22.03
CA PHE A 691 18.46 -1.67 21.40
C PHE A 691 19.07 -3.04 21.73
N ASP A 692 18.25 -3.94 22.26
CA ASP A 692 18.52 -5.35 22.52
C ASP A 692 18.42 -6.11 21.19
N MET A 693 19.50 -6.10 20.41
CA MET A 693 19.60 -6.71 19.10
C MET A 693 19.99 -8.19 19.20
N ARG A 694 19.77 -8.96 18.13
CA ARG A 694 20.22 -10.36 18.02
C ARG A 694 21.05 -10.57 16.76
N THR A 695 22.01 -11.48 16.83
CA THR A 695 22.67 -12.02 15.63
C THR A 695 21.68 -12.88 14.84
N THR A 696 22.02 -13.19 13.58
CA THR A 696 21.23 -14.13 12.75
C THR A 696 21.13 -15.54 13.37
N THR A 697 21.98 -15.87 14.34
CA THR A 697 21.97 -17.10 15.13
C THR A 697 21.23 -16.99 16.47
N GLY A 698 20.60 -15.84 16.77
CA GLY A 698 19.82 -15.60 17.98
C GLY A 698 20.62 -15.13 19.20
N GLU A 699 21.91 -14.83 19.07
CA GLU A 699 22.70 -14.36 20.21
C GLU A 699 22.49 -12.85 20.46
N GLY A 700 22.05 -12.48 21.67
CA GLY A 700 21.82 -11.09 22.05
C GLY A 700 23.09 -10.22 22.09
N PHE A 701 22.93 -8.93 21.78
CA PHE A 701 23.90 -7.86 22.00
C PHE A 701 23.20 -6.48 22.07
N MET A 702 23.82 -5.53 22.77
CA MET A 702 23.32 -4.15 22.79
C MET A 702 23.87 -3.34 21.62
N GLN A 703 22.98 -2.69 20.87
CA GLN A 703 23.32 -1.64 19.91
C GLN A 703 23.06 -0.27 20.52
N GLN A 704 24.03 0.63 20.36
CA GLN A 704 23.87 2.06 20.58
C GLN A 704 23.51 2.74 19.25
N ARG A 705 22.35 3.41 19.19
CA ARG A 705 21.88 4.10 17.98
C ARG A 705 21.83 5.60 18.18
N THR A 706 22.44 6.37 17.29
CA THR A 706 22.24 7.82 17.20
C THR A 706 21.05 8.09 16.29
N VAL A 707 20.04 8.80 16.79
CA VAL A 707 18.74 9.03 16.13
C VAL A 707 18.45 10.53 16.09
N PRO A 708 18.22 11.15 14.92
CA PRO A 708 17.65 12.49 14.80
C PRO A 708 16.32 12.67 15.55
N LEU A 709 15.96 13.91 15.87
CA LEU A 709 14.65 14.23 16.44
C LEU A 709 13.88 15.14 15.46
N GLY A 710 13.01 14.53 14.64
CA GLY A 710 12.35 15.15 13.49
C GLY A 710 13.20 15.10 12.21
N SER A 711 12.74 15.76 11.15
CA SER A 711 13.43 15.87 9.86
C SER A 711 13.64 17.32 9.39
N ASN A 712 14.69 17.56 8.59
CA ASN A 712 14.84 18.75 7.73
C ASN A 712 14.91 18.39 6.22
N TRP A 713 14.56 17.16 5.84
CA TRP A 713 14.66 16.69 4.46
C TRP A 713 13.55 17.30 3.57
N PRO A 714 13.84 17.76 2.33
CA PRO A 714 15.06 17.57 1.54
C PRO A 714 16.11 18.68 1.65
N GLY A 715 15.86 19.75 2.42
CA GLY A 715 16.77 20.91 2.53
C GLY A 715 18.05 20.63 3.33
N LYS A 716 17.92 19.85 4.41
CA LYS A 716 19.00 19.35 5.29
C LYS A 716 19.73 20.41 6.13
N SER A 717 19.27 21.66 6.10
CA SER A 717 19.73 22.72 7.02
C SER A 717 18.81 22.82 8.23
N ALA A 718 19.33 23.27 9.38
CA ALA A 718 18.60 23.34 10.65
C ALA A 718 17.33 24.23 10.67
N SER A 719 17.12 25.03 9.63
CA SER A 719 15.96 25.91 9.45
C SER A 719 15.02 25.47 8.33
N ASP A 720 15.34 24.38 7.63
CA ASP A 720 14.56 23.94 6.48
C ASP A 720 13.35 23.13 6.97
N PRO A 721 12.13 23.50 6.57
CA PRO A 721 10.96 22.70 6.88
C PRO A 721 11.06 21.36 6.15
N PRO A 722 10.69 20.24 6.78
CA PRO A 722 10.54 18.99 6.06
C PRO A 722 9.45 19.13 5.00
N ARG A 723 9.67 18.50 3.83
CA ARG A 723 8.73 18.57 2.70
C ARG A 723 8.61 17.20 2.03
N PRO A 724 7.40 16.63 1.93
CA PRO A 724 7.09 15.55 0.99
C PRO A 724 7.74 15.82 -0.37
N ALA A 725 8.46 14.86 -0.95
CA ALA A 725 9.03 15.04 -2.28
C ALA A 725 9.23 13.76 -3.09
N VAL A 726 9.30 13.93 -4.41
CA VAL A 726 9.63 12.88 -5.37
C VAL A 726 11.08 13.04 -5.86
N VAL A 727 11.78 11.92 -5.93
CA VAL A 727 13.15 11.82 -6.45
C VAL A 727 13.25 10.88 -7.64
N ALA A 728 14.28 11.07 -8.47
CA ALA A 728 14.69 10.13 -9.50
C ALA A 728 16.05 9.52 -9.12
N ILE A 729 16.05 8.26 -8.71
CA ILE A 729 17.25 7.47 -8.42
C ILE A 729 17.84 6.94 -9.73
N ARG A 730 19.16 7.00 -9.88
CA ARG A 730 19.89 6.48 -11.03
C ARG A 730 21.30 6.03 -10.65
N ARG A 731 21.88 5.16 -11.47
CA ARG A 731 23.31 4.81 -11.34
C ARG A 731 24.20 5.94 -11.84
N ILE A 732 25.36 6.11 -11.20
CA ILE A 732 26.38 7.09 -11.59
C ILE A 732 27.02 6.71 -12.95
N ASP A 733 27.08 5.41 -13.27
CA ASP A 733 27.60 4.87 -14.52
C ASP A 733 26.59 4.84 -15.70
N LYS A 734 25.35 5.30 -15.47
CA LYS A 734 24.23 5.32 -16.42
C LYS A 734 23.79 3.93 -16.94
N GLN A 735 24.09 2.85 -16.23
CA GLN A 735 23.53 1.53 -16.54
C GLN A 735 22.09 1.39 -15.99
N SER A 736 21.41 0.30 -16.36
CA SER A 736 20.14 -0.07 -15.72
C SER A 736 20.35 -0.39 -14.24
N ILE A 737 19.39 0.00 -13.42
CA ILE A 737 19.33 -0.30 -11.99
C ILE A 737 19.22 -1.82 -11.77
N ALA A 738 18.41 -2.49 -12.60
CA ALA A 738 18.10 -3.91 -12.52
C ALA A 738 19.05 -4.84 -13.31
N SER A 739 20.06 -4.31 -14.02
CA SER A 739 21.02 -5.14 -14.77
C SER A 739 22.17 -5.68 -13.89
N ASN A 740 22.30 -7.00 -13.80
CA ASN A 740 23.43 -7.71 -13.15
C ASN A 740 24.76 -7.56 -13.91
#